data_AF-A0A2W6AZD0-F1
#
_entry.id   AF-A0A2W6AZD0-F1
#
_cell.length_a   1.000
_cell.length_b   1.000
_cell.length_c   1.000
_cell.angle_alpha   90.00
_cell.angle_beta   90.00
_cell.angle_gamma   90.00
#
_symmetry.space_group_name_H-M   'P 1'
#
loop_
_entity.id
_entity.type
_entity.pdbx_description
1 polymer ?
#
loop_
_entity_poly.entity_id
_entity_poly.type
_entity_poly.pdbx_seq_one_letter_code
_entity_poly.pdbx_strand_id
1 'polypeptide(L)'
;MSALAPAEAHVLSTVPGRLRVHVSAWSGSGQRNLEAQIRAIDGVRSAAANPLTRNVLIRFDLDHISEAALIAAIEALDPNASAAEPPSTVPLAIVEPDGALQRARITVRGLDRNPSLAHSIVETLRRRIGVVHVRTSPLTGRVLIEFNQQEVDLDDLLNDVAHIELPELPGEDRPAHPLDPGPLLQSSARSIGSGLGLTLLAVRQLTGFRIAPGSESSALRASATITILQGFPFVRHGLRRLLGRDVADLLIYVPTIISLTLAGSPLGLAVTGAEALYADLGHFGKRPIQTAWLFIVLPSLALNYLGQGALVIADPKTLANPFFLMFPDWALFPMVVLAVVAAVIASQAVITGAYSLTRQAVQLGLLPRFEVRYTSEAHAGQIYLPRVNTLLLTGVLLLVLLFRTSSGLASAYGIAVSTTMVADGIMGFVVIWKLWNWRAAAAAAVIVPFVVVDMTFFSANLLKLFEGAWVPLLFGFAMAITIWTWRRGAAILIAKTRRTEVPLADLVKSLEKRPPHIVKGTAVFLTSDPNFVPTALLHNLKHNKVLHERNVILTGDTLETPYADSDERIQIEDLSHGFYRVTLRFGFAEDADVPQRLDSCGARGLGFDMMDTTFFLSRETIVATERPGMALWRDKLFAFMARNALPATAFFRLPGNRLIELGTQVEI
;
A
#
# COMPACT_ATOMS: atom_id res chain seq x y z
N MET A 1 49.29 -15.83 50.67
CA MET A 1 50.36 -14.88 50.31
C MET A 1 51.24 -15.53 49.25
N SER A 2 51.04 -15.16 47.99
CA SER A 2 51.96 -15.49 46.89
C SER A 2 52.84 -14.27 46.68
N ALA A 3 54.16 -14.44 46.72
CA ALA A 3 55.11 -13.36 46.45
C ALA A 3 54.90 -12.85 45.02
N LEU A 4 54.70 -11.53 44.87
CA LEU A 4 54.60 -10.82 43.60
C LEU A 4 56.00 -10.75 42.96
N ALA A 5 56.11 -11.11 41.68
CA ALA A 5 57.33 -10.90 40.91
C ALA A 5 57.39 -9.41 40.48
N PRO A 6 58.50 -8.68 40.74
CA PRO A 6 58.63 -7.29 40.33
C PRO A 6 58.65 -7.14 38.80
N ALA A 7 58.30 -5.96 38.30
CA ALA A 7 58.25 -5.69 36.88
C ALA A 7 59.66 -5.55 36.29
N GLU A 8 60.29 -6.63 35.83
CA GLU A 8 61.60 -6.52 35.18
C GLU A 8 61.51 -5.66 33.89
N ALA A 9 62.15 -4.49 33.93
CA ALA A 9 62.01 -3.45 32.91
C ALA A 9 63.32 -3.29 32.12
N HIS A 10 63.38 -3.87 30.91
CA HIS A 10 64.57 -3.84 30.06
C HIS A 10 64.58 -2.59 29.17
N VAL A 11 65.55 -1.71 29.37
CA VAL A 11 65.66 -0.47 28.58
C VAL A 11 66.05 -0.79 27.13
N LEU A 12 65.21 -0.38 26.18
CA LEU A 12 65.44 -0.58 24.75
C LEU A 12 66.14 0.61 24.09
N SER A 13 65.85 1.83 24.55
CA SER A 13 66.50 3.05 24.06
C SER A 13 66.28 4.22 25.01
N THR A 14 67.31 5.05 25.25
CA THR A 14 67.21 6.31 26.01
C THR A 14 67.62 7.50 25.15
N VAL A 15 66.82 8.57 25.22
CA VAL A 15 67.10 9.89 24.64
C VAL A 15 66.67 10.92 25.70
N PRO A 16 67.34 12.08 25.86
CA PRO A 16 66.95 13.06 26.87
C PRO A 16 65.44 13.37 26.85
N GLY A 17 64.75 13.11 27.96
CA GLY A 17 63.31 13.30 28.13
C GLY A 17 62.41 12.21 27.50
N ARG A 18 62.98 11.13 26.97
CA ARG A 18 62.25 10.02 26.35
C ARG A 18 62.91 8.66 26.60
N LEU A 19 62.19 7.79 27.27
CA LEU A 19 62.63 6.45 27.66
C LEU A 19 61.74 5.39 27.00
N ARG A 20 62.35 4.37 26.38
CA ARG A 20 61.63 3.20 25.87
C ARG A 20 62.07 1.96 26.63
N VAL A 21 61.12 1.27 27.24
CA VAL A 21 61.38 0.10 28.10
C VAL A 21 60.50 -1.07 27.69
N HIS A 22 61.04 -2.28 27.72
CA HIS A 22 60.30 -3.52 27.58
C HIS A 22 59.98 -4.07 28.96
N VAL A 23 58.70 -4.22 29.29
CA VAL A 23 58.25 -4.71 30.61
C VAL A 23 57.91 -6.19 30.48
N SER A 24 58.85 -7.07 30.83
CA SER A 24 58.74 -8.52 30.55
C SER A 24 57.62 -9.18 31.35
N ALA A 25 57.40 -8.74 32.59
CA ALA A 25 56.38 -9.22 33.51
C ALA A 25 54.94 -8.78 33.15
N TRP A 26 54.78 -7.83 32.21
CA TRP A 26 53.46 -7.38 31.79
C TRP A 26 52.83 -8.37 30.81
N SER A 27 51.61 -8.83 31.12
CA SER A 27 50.87 -9.79 30.30
C SER A 27 50.40 -9.25 28.95
N GLY A 28 50.43 -7.92 28.76
CA GLY A 28 49.82 -7.21 27.63
C GLY A 28 48.34 -6.87 27.85
N SER A 29 47.71 -7.36 28.92
CA SER A 29 46.35 -6.98 29.32
C SER A 29 46.38 -5.78 30.28
N GLY A 30 45.35 -4.92 30.26
CA GLY A 30 45.29 -3.74 31.13
C GLY A 30 46.23 -2.59 30.76
N GLN A 31 46.51 -2.40 29.45
CA GLN A 31 47.41 -1.34 28.90
C GLN A 31 47.20 0.03 29.55
N ARG A 32 45.95 0.46 29.70
CA ARG A 32 45.60 1.78 30.25
C ARG A 32 45.95 1.91 31.73
N ASN A 33 45.86 0.83 32.51
CA ASN A 33 46.23 0.86 33.92
C ASN A 33 47.74 1.00 34.07
N LEU A 34 48.51 0.26 33.27
CA LEU A 34 49.97 0.41 33.25
C LEU A 34 50.38 1.83 32.80
N GLU A 35 49.75 2.37 31.75
CA GLU A 35 50.00 3.76 31.32
C GLU A 35 49.63 4.77 32.40
N ALA A 36 48.53 4.57 33.14
CA ALA A 36 48.09 5.45 34.22
C ALA A 36 49.03 5.40 35.43
N GLN A 37 49.47 4.21 35.84
CA GLN A 37 50.45 4.04 36.91
C GLN A 37 51.79 4.70 36.56
N ILE A 38 52.23 4.59 35.31
CA ILE A 38 53.47 5.23 34.85
C ILE A 38 53.29 6.75 34.75
N ARG A 39 52.13 7.26 34.34
CA ARG A 39 51.83 8.71 34.34
C ARG A 39 51.67 9.29 35.74
N ALA A 40 51.33 8.47 36.74
CA ALA A 40 51.24 8.90 38.13
C ALA A 40 52.61 9.11 38.78
N ILE A 41 53.70 8.68 38.14
CA ILE A 41 55.06 8.97 38.58
C ILE A 41 55.34 10.44 38.32
N ASP A 42 55.71 11.16 39.38
CA ASP A 42 55.99 12.59 39.31
C ASP A 42 57.14 12.88 38.32
N GLY A 43 56.95 13.86 37.44
CA GLY A 43 57.84 14.15 36.32
C GLY A 43 57.56 13.39 35.01
N VAL A 44 56.61 12.44 34.95
CA VAL A 44 56.21 11.79 33.68
C VAL A 44 55.12 12.58 32.96
N ARG A 45 55.40 13.03 31.73
CA ARG A 45 54.45 13.80 30.91
C ARG A 45 53.48 12.91 30.13
N SER A 46 53.96 11.79 29.61
CA SER A 46 53.12 10.86 28.85
C SER A 46 53.70 9.45 28.84
N ALA A 47 52.83 8.44 28.87
CA ALA A 47 53.20 7.05 28.70
C ALA A 47 52.27 6.36 27.70
N ALA A 48 52.84 5.62 26.76
CA ALA A 48 52.14 4.84 25.75
C ALA A 48 52.71 3.42 25.70
N ALA A 49 51.89 2.43 26.02
CA ALA A 49 52.27 1.02 26.07
C ALA A 49 51.73 0.27 24.84
N ASN A 50 52.52 -0.62 24.27
CA ASN A 50 52.10 -1.46 23.15
C ASN A 50 51.92 -2.90 23.65
N PRO A 51 50.69 -3.43 23.73
CA PRO A 51 50.39 -4.72 24.35
C PRO A 51 50.94 -5.92 23.57
N LEU A 52 51.11 -5.78 22.25
CA LEU A 52 51.67 -6.83 21.40
C LEU A 52 53.18 -6.98 21.57
N THR A 53 53.89 -5.86 21.76
CA THR A 53 55.35 -5.85 21.88
C THR A 53 55.85 -5.73 23.32
N ARG A 54 54.94 -5.53 24.29
CA ARG A 54 55.20 -5.24 25.71
C ARG A 54 56.17 -4.08 25.95
N ASN A 55 56.25 -3.18 24.99
CA ASN A 55 57.11 -2.01 25.04
C ASN A 55 56.31 -0.80 25.51
N VAL A 56 56.89 -0.02 26.41
CA VAL A 56 56.34 1.24 26.89
C VAL A 56 57.25 2.37 26.46
N LEU A 57 56.66 3.38 25.82
CA LEU A 57 57.31 4.62 25.50
C LEU A 57 56.87 5.70 26.49
N ILE A 58 57.85 6.30 27.16
CA ILE A 58 57.65 7.26 28.24
C ILE A 58 58.33 8.57 27.87
N ARG A 59 57.63 9.68 28.06
CA ARG A 59 58.21 11.03 27.98
C ARG A 59 58.15 11.65 29.37
N PHE A 60 59.26 12.17 29.84
CA PHE A 60 59.40 12.67 31.21
C PHE A 60 60.27 13.93 31.22
N ASP A 61 60.15 14.70 32.28
CA ASP A 61 60.87 15.94 32.48
C ASP A 61 62.18 15.69 33.23
N LEU A 62 63.30 16.08 32.61
CA LEU A 62 64.65 15.83 33.14
C LEU A 62 64.94 16.62 34.42
N ASP A 63 64.22 17.73 34.63
CA ASP A 63 64.39 18.58 35.80
C ASP A 63 63.67 18.02 37.04
N HIS A 64 62.75 17.06 36.86
CA HIS A 64 61.90 16.52 37.93
C HIS A 64 62.22 15.05 38.27
N ILE A 65 62.65 14.24 37.30
CA ILE A 65 62.99 12.83 37.54
C ILE A 65 64.15 12.35 36.65
N SER A 66 65.12 11.66 37.26
CA SER A 66 66.24 11.06 36.52
C SER A 66 65.84 9.73 35.89
N GLU A 67 66.50 9.36 34.78
CA GLU A 67 66.22 8.09 34.07
C GLU A 67 66.31 6.86 34.98
N ALA A 68 67.33 6.81 35.86
CA ALA A 68 67.52 5.72 36.79
C ALA A 68 66.41 5.64 37.85
N ALA A 69 65.94 6.80 38.35
CA ALA A 69 64.83 6.85 39.30
C ALA A 69 63.51 6.45 38.64
N LEU A 70 63.30 6.83 37.37
CA LEU A 70 62.13 6.45 36.59
C LEU A 70 62.09 4.94 36.32
N ILE A 71 63.22 4.32 35.99
CA ILE A 71 63.30 2.86 35.79
C ILE A 71 63.00 2.13 37.10
N ALA A 72 63.61 2.53 38.21
CA ALA A 72 63.35 1.93 39.52
C ALA A 72 61.88 2.07 39.96
N ALA A 73 61.25 3.21 39.64
CA ALA A 73 59.83 3.43 39.90
C ALA A 73 58.95 2.50 39.05
N ILE A 74 59.30 2.22 37.80
CA ILE A 74 58.59 1.28 36.93
C ILE A 74 58.75 -0.16 37.40
N GLU A 75 59.94 -0.55 37.86
CA GLU A 75 60.20 -1.91 38.36
C GLU A 75 59.43 -2.23 39.66
N ALA A 76 59.10 -1.18 40.43
CA ALA A 76 58.28 -1.27 41.64
C ALA A 76 56.77 -1.34 41.37
N LEU A 77 56.31 -1.12 40.13
CA LEU A 77 54.89 -1.22 39.78
C LEU A 77 54.45 -2.69 39.65
N ASP A 78 53.17 -2.96 39.94
CA ASP A 78 52.52 -4.22 39.56
C ASP A 78 51.83 -4.05 38.20
N PRO A 79 52.43 -4.55 37.10
CA PRO A 79 51.98 -4.25 35.76
C PRO A 79 50.68 -4.98 35.39
N ASN A 80 50.24 -5.94 36.21
CA ASN A 80 49.02 -6.71 35.99
C ASN A 80 47.97 -6.48 37.09
N ALA A 81 48.18 -5.49 37.98
CA ALA A 81 47.20 -5.13 38.99
C ALA A 81 45.84 -4.84 38.34
N SER A 82 44.81 -5.56 38.75
CA SER A 82 43.45 -5.36 38.24
C SER A 82 42.76 -4.28 39.07
N ALA A 83 42.96 -3.01 38.69
CA ALA A 83 42.08 -1.93 39.13
C ALA A 83 40.90 -1.87 38.17
N ALA A 84 39.67 -1.82 38.71
CA ALA A 84 38.47 -1.58 37.92
C ALA A 84 38.63 -0.27 37.13
N GLU A 85 38.63 -0.36 35.80
CA GLU A 85 38.73 0.81 34.91
C GLU A 85 37.60 1.81 35.22
N PRO A 86 37.89 3.10 35.43
CA PRO A 86 36.91 4.13 35.12
C PRO A 86 36.72 4.15 33.59
N PRO A 87 35.47 4.10 33.07
CA PRO A 87 35.22 4.08 31.63
C PRO A 87 35.75 5.35 30.98
N SER A 88 36.48 5.23 29.87
CA SER A 88 37.03 6.39 29.15
C SER A 88 35.90 7.32 28.68
N THR A 89 36.05 8.62 28.84
CA THR A 89 35.03 9.63 28.47
C THR A 89 35.25 10.25 27.09
N VAL A 90 36.36 9.97 26.40
CA VAL A 90 36.70 10.61 25.11
C VAL A 90 36.29 9.73 23.92
N PRO A 91 35.54 10.26 22.93
CA PRO A 91 35.12 9.55 21.72
C PRO A 91 36.29 9.23 20.78
N LEU A 92 36.19 8.13 20.01
CA LEU A 92 37.24 7.65 19.10
C LEU A 92 37.14 8.35 17.74
N ALA A 93 38.26 8.82 17.18
CA ALA A 93 38.32 9.49 15.89
C ALA A 93 39.38 8.91 14.93
N ILE A 94 39.06 8.89 13.63
CA ILE A 94 40.04 8.70 12.54
C ILE A 94 40.18 10.02 11.78
N VAL A 95 41.41 10.48 11.59
CA VAL A 95 41.72 11.66 10.79
C VAL A 95 42.25 11.23 9.42
N GLU A 96 41.66 11.75 8.36
CA GLU A 96 42.11 11.64 6.98
C GLU A 96 42.61 13.04 6.52
N PRO A 97 43.84 13.17 6.00
CA PRO A 97 44.33 14.45 5.48
C PRO A 97 43.60 14.83 4.18
N ASP A 98 43.08 16.05 4.08
CA ASP A 98 42.37 16.59 2.90
C ASP A 98 42.87 18.00 2.53
N GLY A 99 44.11 18.09 2.08
CA GLY A 99 44.75 19.36 1.69
C GLY A 99 45.00 20.27 2.88
N ALA A 100 44.50 21.51 2.84
CA ALA A 100 44.61 22.48 3.94
C ALA A 100 43.60 22.22 5.08
N LEU A 101 42.65 21.31 4.87
CA LEU A 101 41.64 20.90 5.85
C LEU A 101 41.88 19.45 6.26
N GLN A 102 41.47 19.08 7.48
CA GLN A 102 41.47 17.71 7.95
C GLN A 102 40.05 17.20 8.07
N ARG A 103 39.85 15.93 7.71
CA ARG A 103 38.57 15.22 7.92
C ARG A 103 38.68 14.28 9.10
N ALA A 104 37.89 14.50 10.14
CA ALA A 104 37.76 13.57 11.25
C ALA A 104 36.43 12.81 11.19
N ARG A 105 36.48 11.48 11.34
CA ARG A 105 35.31 10.63 11.60
C ARG A 105 35.28 10.25 13.07
N ILE A 106 34.30 10.79 13.79
CA ILE A 106 34.09 10.58 15.22
C ILE A 106 32.91 9.63 15.43
N THR A 107 33.08 8.62 16.26
CA THR A 107 31.96 7.78 16.73
C THR A 107 31.29 8.47 17.91
N VAL A 108 29.97 8.65 17.84
CA VAL A 108 29.20 9.36 18.88
C VAL A 108 28.18 8.44 19.48
N ARG A 109 28.27 8.28 20.80
CA ARG A 109 27.35 7.46 21.59
C ARG A 109 25.94 8.06 21.64
N GLY A 110 24.94 7.22 21.34
CA GLY A 110 23.53 7.57 21.47
C GLY A 110 22.95 8.40 20.33
N LEU A 111 23.74 8.69 19.29
CA LEU A 111 23.29 9.37 18.08
C LEU A 111 22.23 8.56 17.31
N ASP A 112 22.27 7.23 17.41
CA ASP A 112 21.28 6.28 16.89
C ASP A 112 19.99 6.23 17.73
N ARG A 113 20.10 6.54 19.03
CA ARG A 113 19.00 6.48 20.01
C ARG A 113 18.18 7.76 20.08
N ASN A 114 18.84 8.91 19.97
CA ASN A 114 18.19 10.20 20.04
C ASN A 114 18.59 11.10 18.85
N PRO A 115 17.73 11.21 17.81
CA PRO A 115 17.99 12.04 16.65
C PRO A 115 18.21 13.52 16.99
N SER A 116 17.71 14.03 18.13
CA SER A 116 17.92 15.42 18.52
C SER A 116 19.38 15.72 18.89
N LEU A 117 20.16 14.72 19.33
CA LEU A 117 21.61 14.85 19.56
C LEU A 117 22.35 15.21 18.28
N ALA A 118 21.89 14.69 17.14
CA ALA A 118 22.49 14.99 15.85
C ALA A 118 22.44 16.49 15.56
N HIS A 119 21.38 17.17 15.99
CA HIS A 119 21.25 18.61 15.84
C HIS A 119 22.15 19.37 16.83
N SER A 120 22.13 19.00 18.11
CA SER A 120 22.96 19.63 19.15
C SER A 120 24.47 19.51 18.88
N ILE A 121 24.91 18.37 18.34
CA ILE A 121 26.31 18.13 18.00
C ILE A 121 26.73 18.97 16.78
N VAL A 122 25.89 19.04 15.74
CA VAL A 122 26.16 19.90 14.58
C VAL A 122 26.22 21.36 15.01
N GLU A 123 25.30 21.80 15.86
CA GLU A 123 25.25 23.19 16.31
C GLU A 123 26.44 23.57 17.18
N THR A 124 26.87 22.69 18.09
CA THR A 124 28.03 22.95 18.97
C THR A 124 29.33 22.98 18.18
N LEU A 125 29.54 22.02 17.29
CA LEU A 125 30.78 21.93 16.52
C LEU A 125 30.89 23.03 15.44
N ARG A 126 29.76 23.47 14.85
CA ARG A 126 29.78 24.60 13.90
C ARG A 126 30.08 25.95 14.54
N ARG A 127 29.92 26.09 15.86
CA ARG A 127 30.25 27.33 16.59
C ARG A 127 31.75 27.49 16.85
N ARG A 128 32.56 26.45 16.66
CA ARG A 128 34.02 26.52 16.79
C ARG A 128 34.64 27.17 15.56
N ILE A 129 35.49 28.16 15.79
CA ILE A 129 36.29 28.81 14.74
C ILE A 129 37.24 27.76 14.16
N GLY A 130 37.30 27.61 12.83
CA GLY A 130 38.11 26.58 12.18
C GLY A 130 37.37 25.31 11.77
N VAL A 131 36.11 25.11 12.16
CA VAL A 131 35.26 24.02 11.63
C VAL A 131 34.51 24.49 10.39
N VAL A 132 34.73 23.81 9.26
CA VAL A 132 34.17 24.18 7.95
C VAL A 132 32.86 23.45 7.68
N HIS A 133 32.82 22.15 7.96
CA HIS A 133 31.65 21.32 7.67
C HIS A 133 31.47 20.21 8.68
N VAL A 134 30.21 19.94 9.04
CA VAL A 134 29.83 18.87 9.96
C VAL A 134 28.66 18.12 9.38
N ARG A 135 28.77 16.78 9.28
CA ARG A 135 27.69 15.88 8.88
C ARG A 135 27.53 14.77 9.89
N THR A 136 26.30 14.54 10.31
CA THR A 136 25.95 13.45 11.24
C THR A 136 25.16 12.39 10.49
N SER A 137 25.37 11.12 10.86
CA SER A 137 24.63 9.98 10.32
C SER A 137 24.03 9.20 11.48
N PRO A 138 22.74 9.42 11.80
CA PRO A 138 22.04 8.70 12.86
C PRO A 138 21.98 7.17 12.60
N LEU A 139 21.95 6.77 11.32
CA LEU A 139 21.95 5.37 10.90
C LEU A 139 23.26 4.62 11.21
N THR A 140 24.38 5.34 11.26
CA THR A 140 25.70 4.73 11.50
C THR A 140 26.32 5.13 12.83
N GLY A 141 25.69 6.07 13.58
CA GLY A 141 26.21 6.59 14.84
C GLY A 141 27.48 7.43 14.70
N ARG A 142 27.67 8.08 13.53
CA ARG A 142 28.94 8.75 13.17
C ARG A 142 28.75 10.22 12.90
N VAL A 143 29.80 10.99 13.18
CA VAL A 143 29.94 12.40 12.85
C VAL A 143 31.19 12.59 12.02
N LEU A 144 31.04 13.19 10.86
CA LEU A 144 32.12 13.59 9.97
C LEU A 144 32.32 15.09 10.12
N ILE A 145 33.53 15.51 10.45
CA ILE A 145 33.92 16.91 10.63
C ILE A 145 35.05 17.24 9.64
N GLU A 146 34.95 18.38 8.98
CA GLU A 146 36.02 18.98 8.20
C GLU A 146 36.48 20.26 8.93
N PHE A 147 37.76 20.34 9.32
CA PHE A 147 38.28 21.44 10.15
C PHE A 147 39.73 21.83 9.78
N ASN A 148 40.13 23.06 10.11
CA ASN A 148 41.47 23.58 9.94
C ASN A 148 42.31 23.33 11.20
N GLN A 149 43.35 22.49 11.09
CA GLN A 149 44.20 22.11 12.22
C GLN A 149 45.02 23.27 12.80
N GLN A 150 45.21 24.37 12.05
CA GLN A 150 45.92 25.55 12.56
C GLN A 150 45.07 26.42 13.49
N GLU A 151 43.74 26.27 13.43
CA GLU A 151 42.78 27.10 14.19
C GLU A 151 42.14 26.35 15.35
N VAL A 152 41.93 25.03 15.22
CA VAL A 152 41.33 24.17 16.26
C VAL A 152 42.00 22.81 16.31
N ASP A 153 42.28 22.35 17.53
CA ASP A 153 42.82 21.02 17.80
C ASP A 153 41.70 19.96 17.82
N LEU A 154 42.02 18.75 17.36
CA LEU A 154 41.09 17.62 17.35
C LEU A 154 40.64 17.25 18.76
N ASP A 155 41.53 17.33 19.74
CA ASP A 155 41.23 16.95 21.13
C ASP A 155 40.16 17.85 21.75
N ASP A 156 40.12 19.13 21.38
CA ASP A 156 39.07 20.07 21.80
C ASP A 156 37.71 19.71 21.17
N LEU A 157 37.69 19.31 19.89
CA LEU A 157 36.48 18.84 19.21
C LEU A 157 35.96 17.53 19.81
N LEU A 158 36.86 16.62 20.22
CA LEU A 158 36.48 15.37 20.86
C LEU A 158 35.90 15.61 22.26
N ASN A 159 36.44 16.57 23.01
CA ASN A 159 35.91 16.97 24.31
C ASN A 159 34.50 17.60 24.19
N ASP A 160 34.26 18.43 23.18
CA ASP A 160 32.92 18.99 22.94
C ASP A 160 31.88 17.91 22.64
N VAL A 161 32.25 16.93 21.83
CA VAL A 161 31.40 15.78 21.53
C VAL A 161 31.16 14.95 22.79
N ALA A 162 32.22 14.69 23.58
CA ALA A 162 32.15 13.95 24.84
C ALA A 162 31.16 14.55 25.84
N HIS A 163 31.05 15.88 25.90
CA HIS A 163 30.11 16.57 26.79
C HIS A 163 28.64 16.44 26.37
N ILE A 164 28.39 16.07 25.11
CA ILE A 164 27.05 15.91 24.54
C ILE A 164 26.65 14.42 24.45
N GLU A 165 27.62 13.50 24.56
CA GLU A 165 27.35 12.06 24.54
C GLU A 165 26.38 11.64 25.66
N LEU A 166 25.45 10.73 25.33
CA LEU A 166 24.56 10.16 26.33
C LEU A 166 25.30 9.21 27.27
N PRO A 167 24.82 9.07 28.52
CA PRO A 167 25.40 8.12 29.48
C PRO A 167 25.36 6.68 28.97
N GLU A 168 26.34 5.92 29.42
CA GLU A 168 26.62 4.54 29.05
C GLU A 168 25.49 3.62 29.54
N LEU A 169 24.84 2.87 28.64
CA LEU A 169 23.87 1.84 29.04
C LEU A 169 24.58 0.50 29.30
N PRO A 170 24.14 -0.29 30.29
CA PRO A 170 24.72 -1.61 30.54
C PRO A 170 24.58 -2.52 29.29
N GLY A 171 25.71 -2.88 28.67
CA GLY A 171 25.77 -3.74 27.48
C GLY A 171 25.88 -3.02 26.13
N GLU A 172 26.12 -1.72 26.15
CA GLU A 172 26.42 -0.92 24.97
C GLU A 172 27.90 -1.08 24.60
N ASP A 173 28.20 -1.84 23.54
CA ASP A 173 29.56 -1.88 23.01
C ASP A 173 29.80 -0.61 22.23
N ARG A 174 30.84 0.14 22.60
CA ARG A 174 31.41 1.16 21.72
C ARG A 174 31.83 0.46 20.42
N PRO A 175 31.52 1.03 19.23
CA PRO A 175 32.11 0.53 18.00
C PRO A 175 33.62 0.52 18.17
N ALA A 176 34.24 -0.66 18.11
CA ALA A 176 35.66 -0.82 18.42
C ALA A 176 36.56 -0.10 17.39
N HIS A 177 35.98 0.24 16.23
CA HIS A 177 36.64 0.96 15.15
C HIS A 177 35.64 1.88 14.41
N PRO A 178 36.02 3.10 13.99
CA PRO A 178 35.15 3.99 13.21
C PRO A 178 34.73 3.49 11.81
N LEU A 179 35.12 2.27 11.42
CA LEU A 179 34.72 1.56 10.20
C LEU A 179 33.91 0.28 10.47
N ASP A 180 33.45 0.06 11.71
CA ASP A 180 32.73 -1.16 12.11
C ASP A 180 31.43 -1.38 11.27
N PRO A 181 31.28 -2.53 10.57
CA PRO A 181 30.10 -2.85 9.77
C PRO A 181 28.87 -3.31 10.57
N GLY A 182 28.99 -3.48 11.90
CA GLY A 182 27.93 -4.00 12.77
C GLY A 182 26.52 -3.39 12.56
N PRO A 183 26.35 -2.07 12.49
CA PRO A 183 25.03 -1.45 12.26
C PRO A 183 24.40 -1.80 10.90
N LEU A 184 25.21 -1.92 9.84
CA LEU A 184 24.77 -2.35 8.51
C LEU A 184 24.41 -3.84 8.50
N LEU A 185 25.19 -4.66 9.20
CA LEU A 185 24.93 -6.09 9.39
C LEU A 185 23.63 -6.33 10.19
N GLN A 186 23.34 -5.52 11.21
CA GLN A 186 22.08 -5.61 11.95
C GLN A 186 20.86 -5.25 11.11
N SER A 187 20.96 -4.21 10.27
CA SER A 187 19.85 -3.82 9.38
C SER A 187 19.60 -4.84 8.26
N SER A 188 20.67 -5.44 7.73
CA SER A 188 20.56 -6.53 6.75
C SER A 188 20.08 -7.83 7.39
N ALA A 189 20.50 -8.16 8.60
CA ALA A 189 20.00 -9.31 9.37
C ALA A 189 18.49 -9.21 9.68
N ARG A 190 17.97 -8.01 10.01
CA ARG A 190 16.51 -7.78 10.16
C ARG A 190 15.74 -8.04 8.87
N SER A 191 16.33 -7.65 7.74
CA SER A 191 15.73 -7.84 6.40
C SER A 191 15.75 -9.32 5.99
N ILE A 192 16.87 -10.01 6.22
CA ILE A 192 17.04 -11.44 5.97
C ILE A 192 16.13 -12.27 6.89
N GLY A 193 16.03 -11.91 8.17
CA GLY A 193 15.15 -12.56 9.14
C GLY A 193 13.66 -12.46 8.76
N SER A 194 13.25 -11.31 8.24
CA SER A 194 11.89 -11.11 7.71
C SER A 194 11.65 -12.00 6.48
N GLY A 195 12.62 -12.07 5.56
CA GLY A 195 12.55 -12.95 4.39
C GLY A 195 12.51 -14.44 4.74
N LEU A 196 13.31 -14.90 5.71
CA LEU A 196 13.31 -16.29 6.18
C LEU A 196 12.02 -16.64 6.94
N GLY A 197 11.49 -15.73 7.76
CA GLY A 197 10.21 -15.91 8.43
C GLY A 197 9.06 -16.10 7.43
N LEU A 198 9.04 -15.30 6.37
CA LEU A 198 8.07 -15.41 5.27
C LEU A 198 8.26 -16.71 4.48
N THR A 199 9.50 -17.13 4.23
CA THR A 199 9.82 -18.37 3.49
C THR A 199 9.42 -19.63 4.28
N LEU A 200 9.69 -19.66 5.59
CA LEU A 200 9.28 -20.76 6.47
C LEU A 200 7.75 -20.89 6.53
N LEU A 201 7.04 -19.76 6.50
CA LEU A 201 5.58 -19.71 6.49
C LEU A 201 5.02 -20.23 5.15
N ALA A 202 5.65 -19.89 4.03
CA ALA A 202 5.33 -20.43 2.71
C ALA A 202 5.57 -21.95 2.63
N VAL A 203 6.70 -22.44 3.15
CA VAL A 203 7.02 -23.89 3.22
C VAL A 203 6.03 -24.63 4.12
N ARG A 204 5.63 -24.05 5.26
CA ARG A 204 4.58 -24.60 6.14
C ARG A 204 3.24 -24.73 5.44
N GLN A 205 2.83 -23.71 4.67
CA GLN A 205 1.56 -23.73 3.93
C GLN A 205 1.56 -24.75 2.78
N LEU A 206 2.70 -24.94 2.10
CA LEU A 206 2.85 -25.93 1.04
C LEU A 206 2.89 -27.38 1.56
N THR A 207 3.40 -27.60 2.78
CA THR A 207 3.57 -28.93 3.37
C THR A 207 2.40 -29.37 4.28
N GLY A 208 1.43 -28.49 4.54
CA GLY A 208 0.20 -28.82 5.27
C GLY A 208 0.39 -29.11 6.77
N PHE A 209 1.53 -28.76 7.36
CA PHE A 209 1.84 -29.06 8.76
C PHE A 209 0.97 -28.21 9.72
N ARG A 210 0.05 -28.84 10.45
CA ARG A 210 -0.83 -28.20 11.44
C ARG A 210 -0.25 -28.36 12.86
N ILE A 211 -0.21 -27.26 13.62
CA ILE A 211 0.11 -27.28 15.06
C ILE A 211 -1.21 -27.29 15.86
N ALA A 212 -1.21 -27.95 17.02
CA ALA A 212 -2.37 -28.13 17.90
C ALA A 212 -3.03 -26.79 18.36
N PRO A 213 -4.35 -26.79 18.66
CA PRO A 213 -5.07 -25.60 19.12
C PRO A 213 -4.51 -25.13 20.48
N GLY A 214 -4.27 -23.81 20.63
CA GLY A 214 -3.63 -23.20 21.80
C GLY A 214 -2.25 -22.57 21.51
N SER A 215 -1.67 -22.90 20.36
CA SER A 215 -0.35 -22.44 19.92
C SER A 215 -0.24 -20.92 19.72
N GLU A 216 -1.31 -20.22 19.31
CA GLU A 216 -1.30 -18.75 19.14
C GLU A 216 -1.12 -18.02 20.47
N SER A 217 -1.77 -18.51 21.54
CA SER A 217 -1.53 -18.00 22.88
C SER A 217 -0.12 -18.36 23.38
N SER A 218 0.43 -19.51 22.97
CA SER A 218 1.80 -19.88 23.32
C SER A 218 2.85 -19.14 22.50
N ALA A 219 2.56 -18.70 21.27
CA ALA A 219 3.43 -17.89 20.44
C ALA A 219 3.45 -16.44 20.93
N LEU A 220 2.30 -15.90 21.35
CA LEU A 220 2.22 -14.62 22.03
C LEU A 220 2.87 -14.67 23.41
N ARG A 221 2.65 -15.74 24.20
CA ARG A 221 3.34 -15.97 25.47
C ARG A 221 4.83 -16.24 25.28
N ALA A 222 5.25 -16.94 24.24
CA ALA A 222 6.66 -17.17 23.93
C ALA A 222 7.32 -15.87 23.49
N SER A 223 6.69 -15.07 22.63
CA SER A 223 7.17 -13.73 22.27
C SER A 223 7.25 -12.82 23.48
N ALA A 224 6.20 -12.77 24.31
CA ALA A 224 6.20 -12.00 25.55
C ALA A 224 7.25 -12.53 26.55
N THR A 225 7.41 -13.85 26.69
CA THR A 225 8.41 -14.47 27.58
C THR A 225 9.82 -14.21 27.07
N ILE A 226 10.06 -14.31 25.76
CA ILE A 226 11.34 -13.97 25.11
C ILE A 226 11.66 -12.49 25.31
N THR A 227 10.67 -11.60 25.13
CA THR A 227 10.81 -10.15 25.35
C THR A 227 11.03 -9.80 26.83
N ILE A 228 10.36 -10.51 27.75
CA ILE A 228 10.51 -10.33 29.21
C ILE A 228 11.85 -10.89 29.70
N LEU A 229 12.27 -12.10 29.27
CA LEU A 229 13.59 -12.66 29.56
C LEU A 229 14.71 -11.74 29.06
N GLN A 230 14.48 -11.07 27.92
CA GLN A 230 15.41 -10.09 27.34
C GLN A 230 15.43 -8.74 28.05
N GLY A 231 14.36 -8.39 28.75
CA GLY A 231 14.33 -7.26 29.67
C GLY A 231 15.34 -7.41 30.81
N PHE A 232 15.78 -8.64 31.11
CA PHE A 232 16.81 -8.92 32.11
C PHE A 232 18.23 -8.82 31.52
N PRO A 233 19.08 -7.89 32.02
CA PRO A 233 20.41 -7.68 31.49
C PRO A 233 21.29 -8.93 31.51
N PHE A 234 21.21 -9.77 32.54
CA PHE A 234 22.10 -10.93 32.68
C PHE A 234 21.91 -11.99 31.57
N VAL A 235 20.67 -12.23 31.11
CA VAL A 235 20.36 -13.18 30.04
C VAL A 235 20.91 -12.66 28.71
N ARG A 236 20.66 -11.38 28.43
CA ARG A 236 21.12 -10.71 27.21
C ARG A 236 22.65 -10.69 27.12
N HIS A 237 23.34 -10.41 28.23
CA HIS A 237 24.80 -10.41 28.29
C HIS A 237 25.38 -11.83 28.25
N GLY A 238 24.73 -12.81 28.89
CA GLY A 238 25.14 -14.21 28.85
C GLY A 238 25.07 -14.82 27.45
N LEU A 239 23.97 -14.59 26.72
CA LEU A 239 23.82 -15.08 25.34
C LEU A 239 24.84 -14.44 24.40
N ARG A 240 25.07 -13.13 24.54
CA ARG A 240 26.05 -12.38 23.74
C ARG A 240 27.50 -12.79 24.03
N ARG A 241 27.82 -13.16 25.28
CA ARG A 241 29.14 -13.73 25.65
C ARG A 241 29.38 -15.12 25.05
N LEU A 242 28.34 -15.96 24.98
CA LEU A 242 28.46 -17.34 24.53
C LEU A 242 28.50 -17.49 23.01
N LEU A 243 27.69 -16.71 22.28
CA LEU A 243 27.45 -16.91 20.84
C LEU A 243 27.96 -15.75 19.98
N GLY A 244 28.42 -14.65 20.58
CA GLY A 244 28.75 -13.41 19.88
C GLY A 244 27.51 -12.53 19.68
N ARG A 245 27.72 -11.19 19.68
CA ARG A 245 26.64 -10.18 19.70
C ARG A 245 25.69 -10.31 18.51
N ASP A 246 26.24 -10.47 17.32
CA ASP A 246 25.45 -10.49 16.08
C ASP A 246 24.63 -11.78 15.96
N VAL A 247 25.21 -12.93 16.32
CA VAL A 247 24.52 -14.22 16.30
C VAL A 247 23.46 -14.29 17.41
N ALA A 248 23.76 -13.76 18.59
CA ALA A 248 22.79 -13.68 19.69
C ALA A 248 21.60 -12.77 19.34
N ASP A 249 21.85 -11.59 18.75
CA ASP A 249 20.78 -10.67 18.33
C ASP A 249 19.96 -11.28 17.17
N LEU A 250 20.58 -12.01 16.24
CA LEU A 250 19.89 -12.69 15.15
C LEU A 250 19.03 -13.87 15.66
N LEU A 251 19.55 -14.66 16.60
CA LEU A 251 18.80 -15.73 17.30
C LEU A 251 17.62 -15.20 18.13
N ILE A 252 17.59 -13.91 18.44
CA ILE A 252 16.60 -13.25 19.30
C ILE A 252 15.50 -12.57 18.48
N TYR A 253 15.87 -11.77 17.48
CA TYR A 253 14.90 -10.97 16.72
C TYR A 253 14.11 -11.83 15.74
N VAL A 254 14.74 -12.86 15.16
CA VAL A 254 14.09 -13.74 14.18
C VAL A 254 12.90 -14.49 14.80
N PRO A 255 13.02 -15.17 15.96
CA PRO A 255 11.86 -15.82 16.59
C PRO A 255 10.77 -14.84 17.07
N THR A 256 11.15 -13.63 17.49
CA THR A 256 10.21 -12.60 17.98
C THR A 256 9.35 -12.03 16.86
N ILE A 257 9.96 -11.72 15.71
CA ILE A 257 9.27 -11.25 14.51
C ILE A 257 8.39 -12.36 13.93
N ILE A 258 8.88 -13.60 13.88
CA ILE A 258 8.08 -14.77 13.49
C ILE A 258 6.85 -14.89 14.40
N SER A 259 7.02 -14.73 15.71
CA SER A 259 5.93 -14.86 16.69
C SER A 259 4.90 -13.73 16.65
N LEU A 260 5.32 -12.48 16.41
CA LEU A 260 4.43 -11.32 16.21
C LEU A 260 3.65 -11.39 14.89
N THR A 261 4.28 -11.91 13.85
CA THR A 261 3.63 -12.16 12.56
C THR A 261 2.59 -13.28 12.68
N LEU A 262 2.86 -14.28 13.51
CA LEU A 262 1.91 -15.32 13.90
C LEU A 262 0.77 -14.80 14.80
N ALA A 263 0.83 -13.56 15.31
CA ALA A 263 -0.13 -13.01 16.27
C ALA A 263 -1.28 -12.18 15.67
N GLY A 264 -1.38 -12.01 14.35
CA GLY A 264 -2.62 -11.54 13.69
C GLY A 264 -3.02 -10.06 13.88
N SER A 265 -2.06 -9.14 13.97
CA SER A 265 -2.30 -7.70 14.22
C SER A 265 -3.16 -6.98 13.14
N PRO A 266 -3.99 -5.97 13.49
CA PRO A 266 -4.93 -5.27 12.58
C PRO A 266 -4.31 -4.20 11.66
N LEU A 267 -2.98 -4.20 11.47
CA LEU A 267 -2.24 -3.12 10.80
C LEU A 267 -2.77 -2.77 9.38
N GLY A 268 -3.41 -3.73 8.70
CA GLY A 268 -3.94 -3.53 7.34
C GLY A 268 -5.03 -2.46 7.23
N LEU A 269 -5.72 -2.08 8.31
CA LEU A 269 -6.82 -1.11 8.26
C LEU A 269 -6.39 0.31 7.91
N ALA A 270 -5.15 0.71 8.24
CA ALA A 270 -4.65 2.07 7.98
C ALA A 270 -4.40 2.36 6.48
N VAL A 271 -4.20 1.32 5.66
CA VAL A 271 -3.86 1.44 4.23
C VAL A 271 -5.12 1.50 3.34
N THR A 272 -6.28 1.16 3.89
CA THR A 272 -7.53 0.93 3.13
C THR A 272 -8.15 2.17 2.48
N GLY A 273 -7.83 3.38 2.95
CA GLY A 273 -8.35 4.62 2.39
C GLY A 273 -7.79 4.97 1.00
N ALA A 274 -6.68 4.35 0.58
CA ALA A 274 -6.07 4.62 -0.73
C ALA A 274 -6.93 4.10 -1.90
N GLU A 275 -7.64 2.98 -1.72
CA GLU A 275 -8.48 2.36 -2.77
C GLU A 275 -9.69 3.22 -3.12
N ALA A 276 -10.31 3.86 -2.13
CA ALA A 276 -11.44 4.77 -2.35
C ALA A 276 -11.07 5.97 -3.23
N LEU A 277 -9.81 6.42 -3.18
CA LEU A 277 -9.30 7.46 -4.07
C LEU A 277 -9.28 7.00 -5.54
N TYR A 278 -9.06 5.70 -5.80
CA TYR A 278 -9.06 5.15 -7.15
C TYR A 278 -10.47 4.99 -7.72
N ALA A 279 -11.46 4.67 -6.88
CA ALA A 279 -12.86 4.60 -7.30
C ALA A 279 -13.40 5.96 -7.80
N ASP A 280 -12.86 7.07 -7.28
CA ASP A 280 -13.22 8.44 -7.64
C ASP A 280 -12.20 9.14 -8.58
N LEU A 281 -11.22 8.42 -9.13
CA LEU A 281 -10.20 8.99 -10.04
C LEU A 281 -10.77 9.61 -11.32
N GLY A 282 -12.01 9.30 -11.68
CA GLY A 282 -12.71 9.99 -12.77
C GLY A 282 -12.94 11.49 -12.52
N HIS A 283 -12.80 11.96 -11.27
CA HIS A 283 -13.08 13.33 -10.87
C HIS A 283 -11.84 14.19 -10.61
N PHE A 284 -10.70 13.58 -10.28
CA PHE A 284 -9.52 14.30 -9.80
C PHE A 284 -8.28 13.99 -10.63
N GLY A 285 -7.56 15.05 -11.03
CA GLY A 285 -6.29 14.90 -11.75
C GLY A 285 -5.14 14.42 -10.84
N LYS A 286 -4.08 13.90 -11.47
CA LYS A 286 -2.86 13.43 -10.79
C LYS A 286 -2.23 14.45 -9.83
N ARG A 287 -2.15 15.73 -10.24
CA ARG A 287 -1.48 16.80 -9.47
C ARG A 287 -2.21 17.14 -8.15
N PRO A 288 -3.54 17.38 -8.15
CA PRO A 288 -4.31 17.56 -6.92
C PRO A 288 -4.15 16.39 -5.93
N ILE A 289 -4.22 15.15 -6.42
CA ILE A 289 -4.07 13.96 -5.58
C ILE A 289 -2.69 13.92 -4.91
N GLN A 290 -1.62 14.09 -5.68
CA GLN A 290 -0.26 14.03 -5.15
C GLN A 290 0.03 15.15 -4.14
N THR A 291 -0.45 16.35 -4.42
CA THR A 291 -0.25 17.51 -3.53
C THR A 291 -1.02 17.37 -2.23
N ALA A 292 -2.31 17.00 -2.28
CA ALA A 292 -3.10 16.74 -1.07
C ALA A 292 -2.51 15.62 -0.22
N TRP A 293 -2.06 14.53 -0.85
CA TRP A 293 -1.44 13.41 -0.12
C TRP A 293 -0.13 13.82 0.55
N LEU A 294 0.81 14.40 -0.19
CA LEU A 294 2.16 14.69 0.31
C LEU A 294 2.21 15.83 1.32
N PHE A 295 1.39 16.87 1.15
CA PHE A 295 1.48 18.08 1.97
C PHE A 295 0.42 18.17 3.08
N ILE A 296 -0.68 17.42 2.99
CA ILE A 296 -1.76 17.49 3.98
C ILE A 296 -1.93 16.13 4.68
N VAL A 297 -2.26 15.09 3.92
CA VAL A 297 -2.68 13.80 4.50
C VAL A 297 -1.52 13.07 5.19
N LEU A 298 -0.41 12.87 4.49
CA LEU A 298 0.77 12.17 5.00
C LEU A 298 1.34 12.81 6.28
N PRO A 299 1.65 14.12 6.32
CA PRO A 299 2.19 14.74 7.53
C PRO A 299 1.20 14.71 8.69
N SER A 300 -0.10 14.91 8.43
CA SER A 300 -1.13 14.86 9.47
C SER A 300 -1.28 13.46 10.07
N LEU A 301 -1.29 12.41 9.23
CA LEU A 301 -1.34 11.03 9.68
C LEU A 301 -0.09 10.64 10.46
N ALA A 302 1.09 11.02 9.96
CA ALA A 302 2.36 10.74 10.62
C ALA A 302 2.41 11.38 12.01
N LEU A 303 2.05 12.66 12.13
CA LEU A 303 1.98 13.35 13.42
C LEU A 303 0.95 12.71 14.36
N ASN A 304 -0.21 12.33 13.84
CA ASN A 304 -1.24 11.69 14.64
C ASN A 304 -0.78 10.33 15.20
N TYR A 305 -0.18 9.47 14.38
CA TYR A 305 0.34 8.17 14.86
C TYR A 305 1.53 8.31 15.79
N LEU A 306 2.44 9.27 15.55
CA LEU A 306 3.54 9.57 16.47
C LEU A 306 3.00 10.05 17.82
N GLY A 307 1.96 10.90 17.83
CA GLY A 307 1.27 11.33 19.04
C GLY A 307 0.60 10.19 19.80
N GLN A 308 -0.12 9.30 19.09
CA GLN A 308 -0.73 8.12 19.71
C GLN A 308 0.34 7.19 20.31
N GLY A 309 1.46 7.00 19.61
CA GLY A 309 2.59 6.23 20.09
C GLY A 309 3.18 6.82 21.38
N ALA A 310 3.40 8.13 21.42
CA ALA A 310 3.89 8.83 22.60
C ALA A 310 2.92 8.70 23.80
N LEU A 311 1.61 8.82 23.55
CA LEU A 311 0.58 8.66 24.59
C LEU A 311 0.58 7.24 25.18
N VAL A 312 0.63 6.21 24.34
CA VAL A 312 0.62 4.81 24.79
C VAL A 312 1.90 4.46 25.55
N ILE A 313 3.04 5.02 25.17
CA ILE A 313 4.30 4.87 25.90
C ILE A 313 4.20 5.53 27.28
N ALA A 314 3.56 6.71 27.38
CA ALA A 314 3.40 7.43 28.63
C ALA A 314 2.38 6.78 29.58
N ASP A 315 1.24 6.32 29.07
CA ASP A 315 0.23 5.57 29.83
C ASP A 315 -0.29 4.36 29.03
N PRO A 316 0.14 3.14 29.37
CA PRO A 316 -0.33 1.92 28.71
C PRO A 316 -1.84 1.69 28.79
N LYS A 317 -2.57 2.32 29.73
CA LYS A 317 -4.03 2.18 29.83
C LYS A 317 -4.76 2.82 28.64
N THR A 318 -4.10 3.71 27.92
CA THR A 318 -4.67 4.41 26.76
C THR A 318 -4.78 3.54 25.50
N LEU A 319 -4.23 2.31 25.52
CA LEU A 319 -4.33 1.32 24.44
C LEU A 319 -5.76 1.01 23.99
N ALA A 320 -6.76 1.19 24.86
CA ALA A 320 -8.16 0.93 24.52
C ALA A 320 -8.70 1.89 23.44
N ASN A 321 -8.38 3.18 23.52
CA ASN A 321 -8.82 4.21 22.57
C ASN A 321 -7.79 5.34 22.43
N PRO A 322 -6.60 5.09 21.84
CA PRO A 322 -5.50 6.05 21.82
C PRO A 322 -5.89 7.36 21.14
N PHE A 323 -6.68 7.29 20.06
CA PHE A 323 -7.10 8.47 19.31
C PHE A 323 -7.90 9.48 20.15
N PHE A 324 -8.93 9.02 20.87
CA PHE A 324 -9.81 9.88 21.65
C PHE A 324 -9.17 10.35 22.95
N LEU A 325 -8.35 9.52 23.58
CA LEU A 325 -7.68 9.83 24.84
C LEU A 325 -6.51 10.82 24.69
N MET A 326 -6.07 11.11 23.46
CA MET A 326 -5.12 12.21 23.20
C MET A 326 -5.72 13.60 23.40
N PHE A 327 -7.05 13.73 23.35
CA PHE A 327 -7.71 15.03 23.47
C PHE A 327 -8.07 15.33 24.92
N PRO A 328 -7.90 16.59 25.37
CA PRO A 328 -8.39 17.00 26.68
C PRO A 328 -9.93 16.91 26.72
N ASP A 329 -10.49 16.75 27.92
CA ASP A 329 -11.93 16.47 28.12
C ASP A 329 -12.87 17.45 27.40
N TRP A 330 -12.48 18.74 27.32
CA TRP A 330 -13.27 19.77 26.62
C TRP A 330 -13.26 19.61 25.09
N ALA A 331 -12.18 19.07 24.51
CA ALA A 331 -12.02 18.88 23.06
C ALA A 331 -12.55 17.52 22.59
N LEU A 332 -12.76 16.57 23.50
CA LEU A 332 -13.27 15.23 23.21
C LEU A 332 -14.59 15.29 22.43
N PHE A 333 -15.58 16.03 22.93
CA PHE A 333 -16.90 16.10 22.30
C PHE A 333 -16.85 16.73 20.89
N PRO A 334 -16.21 17.90 20.67
CA PRO A 334 -15.99 18.42 19.32
C PRO A 334 -15.29 17.42 18.38
N MET A 335 -14.30 16.68 18.86
CA MET A 335 -13.58 15.70 18.06
C MET A 335 -14.42 14.48 17.71
N VAL A 336 -15.29 14.02 18.60
CA VAL A 336 -16.26 12.95 18.28
C VAL A 336 -17.21 13.42 17.18
N VAL A 337 -17.75 14.63 17.27
CA VAL A 337 -18.62 15.19 16.22
C VAL A 337 -17.88 15.27 14.89
N LEU A 338 -16.64 15.78 14.89
CA LEU A 338 -15.81 15.85 13.69
C LEU A 338 -15.53 14.45 13.10
N ALA A 339 -15.22 13.46 13.94
CA ALA A 339 -14.99 12.09 13.51
C ALA A 339 -16.25 11.45 12.88
N VAL A 340 -17.43 11.73 13.43
CA VAL A 340 -18.71 11.29 12.85
C VAL A 340 -18.94 11.94 11.49
N VAL A 341 -18.72 13.24 11.35
CA VAL A 341 -18.82 13.94 10.06
C VAL A 341 -17.84 13.36 9.04
N ALA A 342 -16.60 13.10 9.44
CA ALA A 342 -15.61 12.45 8.58
C ALA A 342 -16.03 11.03 8.15
N ALA A 343 -16.60 10.23 9.05
CA ALA A 343 -17.11 8.90 8.74
C ALA A 343 -18.30 8.94 7.75
N VAL A 344 -19.18 9.94 7.87
CA VAL A 344 -20.27 10.17 6.92
C VAL A 344 -19.70 10.52 5.54
N ILE A 345 -18.73 11.44 5.46
CA ILE A 345 -18.08 11.83 4.20
C ILE A 345 -17.41 10.61 3.55
N ALA A 346 -16.66 9.83 4.32
CA ALA A 346 -16.01 8.61 3.83
C ALA A 346 -17.02 7.58 3.29
N SER A 347 -18.16 7.41 3.99
CA SER A 347 -19.24 6.53 3.54
C SER A 347 -19.86 6.98 2.21
N GLN A 348 -20.04 8.30 2.03
CA GLN A 348 -20.58 8.86 0.78
C GLN A 348 -19.63 8.66 -0.41
N ALA A 349 -18.32 8.78 -0.21
CA ALA A 349 -17.33 8.51 -1.26
C ALA A 349 -17.42 7.05 -1.73
N VAL A 350 -17.52 6.09 -0.81
CA VAL A 350 -17.64 4.66 -1.17
C VAL A 350 -18.97 4.35 -1.89
N ILE A 351 -20.08 4.96 -1.46
CA ILE A 351 -21.38 4.81 -2.13
C ILE A 351 -21.31 5.31 -3.58
N THR A 352 -20.70 6.48 -3.79
CA THR A 352 -20.51 7.06 -5.13
C THR A 352 -19.59 6.20 -5.99
N GLY A 353 -18.48 5.71 -5.43
CA GLY A 353 -17.59 4.76 -6.10
C GLY A 353 -18.30 3.48 -6.52
N ALA A 354 -19.20 2.94 -5.68
CA ALA A 354 -19.99 1.75 -6.02
C ALA A 354 -20.95 1.99 -7.20
N TYR A 355 -21.52 3.20 -7.31
CA TYR A 355 -22.34 3.58 -8.46
C TYR A 355 -21.52 3.61 -9.75
N SER A 356 -20.32 4.21 -9.71
CA SER A 356 -19.39 4.29 -10.85
C SER A 356 -18.94 2.91 -11.31
N LEU A 357 -18.50 2.05 -10.39
CA LEU A 357 -18.10 0.66 -10.71
C LEU A 357 -19.26 -0.16 -11.27
N THR A 358 -20.48 0.02 -10.73
CA THR A 358 -21.67 -0.67 -11.26
C THR A 358 -21.97 -0.21 -12.68
N ARG A 359 -21.90 1.10 -12.96
CA ARG A 359 -22.09 1.64 -14.32
C ARG A 359 -21.05 1.10 -15.30
N GLN A 360 -19.78 1.08 -14.91
CA GLN A 360 -18.71 0.51 -15.73
C GLN A 360 -18.97 -0.98 -16.03
N ALA A 361 -19.41 -1.75 -15.03
CA ALA A 361 -19.77 -3.15 -15.23
C ALA A 361 -20.96 -3.33 -16.19
N VAL A 362 -21.96 -2.44 -16.15
CA VAL A 362 -23.07 -2.43 -17.13
C VAL A 362 -22.57 -2.11 -18.55
N GLN A 363 -21.68 -1.12 -18.70
CA GLN A 363 -21.09 -0.75 -19.99
C GLN A 363 -20.26 -1.89 -20.59
N LEU A 364 -19.54 -2.64 -19.76
CA LEU A 364 -18.81 -3.85 -20.16
C LEU A 364 -19.71 -5.08 -20.42
N GLY A 365 -21.03 -4.94 -20.30
CA GLY A 365 -21.99 -6.03 -20.48
C GLY A 365 -21.93 -7.11 -19.38
N LEU A 366 -21.32 -6.81 -18.22
CA LEU A 366 -21.18 -7.73 -17.08
C LEU A 366 -22.46 -7.78 -16.24
N LEU A 367 -23.27 -6.73 -16.24
CA LEU A 367 -24.50 -6.59 -15.47
C LEU A 367 -25.68 -6.09 -16.34
N PRO A 368 -26.94 -6.35 -15.93
CA PRO A 368 -28.12 -5.78 -16.57
C PRO A 368 -28.17 -4.26 -16.45
N ARG A 369 -28.89 -3.61 -17.37
CA ARG A 369 -29.10 -2.16 -17.34
C ARG A 369 -29.90 -1.75 -16.11
N PHE A 370 -29.33 -0.86 -15.31
CA PHE A 370 -29.99 -0.22 -14.16
C PHE A 370 -30.49 1.18 -14.53
N GLU A 371 -31.49 1.67 -13.80
CA GLU A 371 -31.89 3.08 -13.87
C GLU A 371 -30.75 3.95 -13.33
N VAL A 372 -30.27 4.88 -14.16
CA VAL A 372 -29.25 5.86 -13.80
C VAL A 372 -29.92 7.23 -13.80
N ARG A 373 -29.88 7.93 -12.66
CA ARG A 373 -30.32 9.32 -12.55
C ARG A 373 -29.09 10.20 -12.44
N TYR A 374 -28.92 11.10 -13.39
CA TYR A 374 -27.84 12.09 -13.36
C TYR A 374 -28.21 13.20 -12.37
N THR A 375 -27.34 13.47 -11.39
CA THR A 375 -27.59 14.51 -10.38
C THR A 375 -26.98 15.85 -10.76
N SER A 376 -26.09 15.88 -11.76
CA SER A 376 -25.46 17.09 -12.28
C SER A 376 -25.29 16.99 -13.80
N GLU A 377 -25.67 18.06 -14.51
CA GLU A 377 -25.47 18.20 -15.96
C GLU A 377 -23.99 18.45 -16.32
N ALA A 378 -23.19 18.94 -15.37
CA ALA A 378 -21.80 19.32 -15.62
C ALA A 378 -20.78 18.20 -15.32
N HIS A 379 -21.13 17.26 -14.44
CA HIS A 379 -20.19 16.23 -13.97
C HIS A 379 -20.79 14.84 -14.15
N ALA A 380 -20.44 14.19 -15.26
CA ALA A 380 -21.07 12.94 -15.67
C ALA A 380 -20.74 11.70 -14.80
N GLY A 381 -19.82 11.82 -13.84
CA GLY A 381 -19.62 10.82 -12.77
C GLY A 381 -20.53 11.00 -11.55
N GLN A 382 -21.28 12.11 -11.46
CA GLN A 382 -22.30 12.31 -10.43
C GLN A 382 -23.59 11.61 -10.86
N ILE A 383 -23.62 10.32 -10.58
CA ILE A 383 -24.72 9.42 -10.91
C ILE A 383 -25.36 8.88 -9.64
N TYR A 384 -26.68 8.73 -9.67
CA TYR A 384 -27.44 8.07 -8.61
C TYR A 384 -28.10 6.82 -9.18
N LEU A 385 -27.80 5.67 -8.56
CA LEU A 385 -28.40 4.38 -8.90
C LEU A 385 -29.30 3.93 -7.73
N PRO A 386 -30.63 4.19 -7.78
CA PRO A 386 -31.53 3.96 -6.66
C PRO A 386 -31.49 2.53 -6.13
N ARG A 387 -31.44 1.54 -7.03
CA ARG A 387 -31.43 0.12 -6.65
C ARG A 387 -30.13 -0.32 -5.99
N VAL A 388 -29.00 0.17 -6.49
CA VAL A 388 -27.69 -0.09 -5.87
C VAL A 388 -27.68 0.53 -4.48
N ASN A 389 -28.20 1.76 -4.33
CA ASN A 389 -28.31 2.41 -3.03
C ASN A 389 -29.15 1.60 -2.03
N THR A 390 -30.33 1.12 -2.43
CA THR A 390 -31.17 0.30 -1.54
C THR A 390 -30.52 -1.03 -1.19
N LEU A 391 -29.77 -1.63 -2.11
CA LEU A 391 -29.04 -2.87 -1.87
C LEU A 391 -27.88 -2.66 -0.89
N LEU A 392 -27.12 -1.57 -1.06
CA LEU A 392 -26.09 -1.15 -0.11
C LEU A 392 -26.66 -0.87 1.27
N LEU A 393 -27.76 -0.11 1.36
CA LEU A 393 -28.44 0.17 2.64
C LEU A 393 -28.87 -1.13 3.35
N THR A 394 -29.53 -2.03 2.62
CA THR A 394 -29.95 -3.33 3.17
C THR A 394 -28.75 -4.16 3.62
N GLY A 395 -27.68 -4.19 2.83
CA GLY A 395 -26.43 -4.87 3.16
C GLY A 395 -25.77 -4.32 4.42
N VAL A 396 -25.67 -2.99 4.54
CA VAL A 396 -25.11 -2.33 5.73
C VAL A 396 -25.96 -2.62 6.96
N LEU A 397 -27.29 -2.50 6.88
CA LEU A 397 -28.18 -2.84 8.00
C LEU A 397 -28.01 -4.30 8.44
N LEU A 398 -27.94 -5.22 7.48
CA LEU A 398 -27.72 -6.65 7.77
C LEU A 398 -26.37 -6.87 8.45
N LEU A 399 -25.28 -6.26 7.95
CA LEU A 399 -23.95 -6.37 8.54
C LEU A 399 -23.91 -5.80 9.96
N VAL A 400 -24.53 -4.65 10.21
CA VAL A 400 -24.60 -4.05 11.55
C VAL A 400 -25.37 -4.96 12.52
N LEU A 401 -26.49 -5.54 12.08
CA LEU A 401 -27.29 -6.46 12.90
C LEU A 401 -26.58 -7.80 13.18
N LEU A 402 -25.80 -8.29 12.20
CA LEU A 402 -25.06 -9.56 12.29
C LEU A 402 -23.82 -9.44 13.18
N PHE A 403 -22.99 -8.41 12.96
CA PHE A 403 -21.70 -8.27 13.66
C PHE A 403 -21.81 -7.57 15.01
N ARG A 404 -22.74 -6.62 15.17
CA ARG A 404 -23.05 -5.85 16.41
C ARG A 404 -21.90 -5.05 17.05
N THR A 405 -20.65 -5.44 16.85
CA THR A 405 -19.44 -4.84 17.42
C THR A 405 -18.50 -4.39 16.30
N SER A 406 -17.77 -3.30 16.55
CA SER A 406 -16.81 -2.73 15.59
C SER A 406 -15.63 -3.66 15.31
N SER A 407 -15.20 -4.47 16.29
CA SER A 407 -14.10 -5.43 16.14
C SER A 407 -14.44 -6.60 15.21
N GLY A 408 -15.68 -7.10 15.25
CA GLY A 408 -16.17 -8.13 14.33
C GLY A 408 -16.23 -7.62 12.88
N LEU A 409 -16.72 -6.39 12.70
CA LEU A 409 -16.78 -5.75 11.38
C LEU A 409 -15.39 -5.46 10.80
N ALA A 410 -14.44 -5.04 11.64
CA ALA A 410 -13.06 -4.76 11.24
C ALA A 410 -12.34 -6.00 10.67
N SER A 411 -12.60 -7.18 11.25
CA SER A 411 -12.03 -8.45 10.77
C SER A 411 -12.61 -8.86 9.41
N ALA A 412 -13.91 -8.61 9.19
CA ALA A 412 -14.54 -8.87 7.90
C ALA A 412 -13.98 -7.98 6.79
N TYR A 413 -13.78 -6.69 7.07
CA TYR A 413 -13.34 -5.72 6.07
C TYR A 413 -11.93 -5.97 5.52
N GLY A 414 -10.99 -6.39 6.37
CA GLY A 414 -9.57 -6.54 6.01
C GLY A 414 -9.29 -7.51 4.84
N ILE A 415 -10.03 -8.62 4.76
CA ILE A 415 -9.82 -9.61 3.70
C ILE A 415 -10.21 -9.07 2.31
N ALA A 416 -11.29 -8.28 2.23
CA ALA A 416 -11.78 -7.76 0.96
C ALA A 416 -10.74 -6.82 0.35
N VAL A 417 -10.24 -5.87 1.14
CA VAL A 417 -9.25 -4.89 0.70
C VAL A 417 -7.89 -5.54 0.39
N SER A 418 -7.42 -6.48 1.22
CA SER A 418 -6.18 -7.19 0.87
C SER A 418 -6.31 -8.01 -0.41
N THR A 419 -7.51 -8.54 -0.71
CA THR A 419 -7.76 -9.27 -1.97
C THR A 419 -7.72 -8.33 -3.16
N THR A 420 -8.33 -7.14 -3.07
CA THR A 420 -8.32 -6.13 -4.15
C THR A 420 -6.92 -5.61 -4.40
N MET A 421 -6.14 -5.29 -3.36
CA MET A 421 -4.74 -4.86 -3.50
C MET A 421 -3.87 -5.89 -4.22
N VAL A 422 -3.98 -7.18 -3.85
CA VAL A 422 -3.26 -8.26 -4.54
C VAL A 422 -3.70 -8.36 -6.01
N ALA A 423 -5.00 -8.30 -6.27
CA ALA A 423 -5.54 -8.38 -7.63
C ALA A 423 -5.07 -7.21 -8.51
N ASP A 424 -5.11 -5.99 -7.98
CA ASP A 424 -4.67 -4.78 -8.66
C ASP A 424 -3.15 -4.77 -8.89
N GLY A 425 -2.36 -5.27 -7.92
CA GLY A 425 -0.93 -5.47 -8.11
C GLY A 425 -0.62 -6.43 -9.26
N ILE A 426 -1.33 -7.56 -9.35
CA ILE A 426 -1.20 -8.51 -10.45
C ILE A 426 -1.64 -7.88 -11.79
N MET A 427 -2.75 -7.15 -11.81
CA MET A 427 -3.20 -6.43 -13.02
C MET A 427 -2.22 -5.34 -13.42
N GLY A 428 -1.63 -4.62 -12.47
CA GLY A 428 -0.61 -3.61 -12.68
C GLY A 428 0.63 -4.16 -13.37
N PHE A 429 1.05 -5.38 -13.03
CA PHE A 429 2.11 -6.08 -13.76
C PHE A 429 1.74 -6.28 -15.24
N VAL A 430 0.53 -6.76 -15.53
CA VAL A 430 0.06 -6.98 -16.91
C VAL A 430 0.00 -5.66 -17.68
N VAL A 431 -0.46 -4.58 -17.05
CA VAL A 431 -0.51 -3.24 -17.65
C VAL A 431 0.90 -2.75 -18.00
N ILE A 432 1.85 -2.79 -17.06
CA ILE A 432 3.22 -2.31 -17.32
C ILE A 432 3.91 -3.17 -18.41
N TRP A 433 3.68 -4.47 -18.39
CA TRP A 433 4.26 -5.38 -19.38
C TRP A 433 3.64 -5.23 -20.78
N LYS A 434 2.31 -5.25 -20.88
CA LYS A 434 1.60 -5.33 -22.18
C LYS A 434 1.14 -3.99 -22.71
N LEU A 435 0.68 -3.09 -21.84
CA LEU A 435 0.16 -1.78 -22.27
C LEU A 435 1.30 -0.77 -22.40
N TRP A 436 2.24 -0.75 -21.46
CA TRP A 436 3.39 0.16 -21.49
C TRP A 436 4.62 -0.43 -22.20
N ASN A 437 4.53 -1.68 -22.66
CA ASN A 437 5.58 -2.39 -23.42
C ASN A 437 6.93 -2.50 -22.68
N TRP A 438 6.94 -2.56 -21.35
CA TRP A 438 8.18 -2.81 -20.60
C TRP A 438 8.61 -4.28 -20.73
N ARG A 439 9.91 -4.55 -20.60
CA ARG A 439 10.41 -5.92 -20.48
C ARG A 439 9.79 -6.58 -19.25
N ALA A 440 9.28 -7.81 -19.38
CA ALA A 440 8.61 -8.53 -18.29
C ALA A 440 9.45 -8.58 -17.01
N ALA A 441 10.77 -8.75 -17.13
CA ALA A 441 11.69 -8.73 -15.98
C ALA A 441 11.73 -7.37 -15.25
N ALA A 442 11.68 -6.25 -15.99
CA ALA A 442 11.66 -4.91 -15.40
C ALA A 442 10.31 -4.62 -14.73
N ALA A 443 9.20 -5.01 -15.36
CA ALA A 443 7.87 -4.93 -14.77
C ALA A 443 7.78 -5.77 -13.48
N ALA A 444 8.32 -7.01 -13.51
CA ALA A 444 8.35 -7.89 -12.36
C ALA A 444 9.22 -7.34 -11.23
N ALA A 445 10.40 -6.79 -11.55
CA ALA A 445 11.28 -6.18 -10.55
C ALA A 445 10.62 -5.03 -9.78
N VAL A 446 9.72 -4.29 -10.44
CA VAL A 446 8.95 -3.20 -9.80
C VAL A 446 7.76 -3.75 -9.01
N ILE A 447 6.95 -4.63 -9.61
CA ILE A 447 5.65 -5.01 -9.03
C ILE A 447 5.73 -6.15 -8.02
N VAL A 448 6.60 -7.15 -8.23
CA VAL A 448 6.69 -8.33 -7.35
C VAL A 448 6.95 -7.96 -5.90
N PRO A 449 7.85 -7.01 -5.55
CA PRO A 449 8.04 -6.58 -4.17
C PRO A 449 6.75 -6.09 -3.50
N PHE A 450 5.91 -5.33 -4.20
CA PHE A 450 4.63 -4.85 -3.67
C PHE A 450 3.63 -5.99 -3.49
N VAL A 451 3.47 -6.85 -4.50
CA VAL A 451 2.56 -7.99 -4.42
C VAL A 451 2.97 -8.97 -3.31
N VAL A 452 4.26 -9.13 -3.03
CA VAL A 452 4.75 -9.96 -1.91
C VAL A 452 4.32 -9.37 -0.56
N VAL A 453 4.38 -8.05 -0.41
CA VAL A 453 3.89 -7.35 0.78
C VAL A 453 2.37 -7.52 0.91
N ASP A 454 1.62 -7.29 -0.17
CA ASP A 454 0.16 -7.43 -0.17
C ASP A 454 -0.29 -8.87 0.09
N MET A 455 0.43 -9.86 -0.46
CA MET A 455 0.19 -11.28 -0.18
C MET A 455 0.44 -11.63 1.28
N THR A 456 1.36 -10.94 1.95
CA THR A 456 1.58 -11.11 3.39
C THR A 456 0.36 -10.62 4.18
N PHE A 457 -0.19 -9.45 3.82
CA PHE A 457 -1.43 -8.94 4.43
C PHE A 457 -2.64 -9.83 4.13
N PHE A 458 -2.79 -10.29 2.89
CA PHE A 458 -3.85 -11.22 2.50
C PHE A 458 -3.78 -12.52 3.30
N SER A 459 -2.58 -13.11 3.44
CA SER A 459 -2.37 -14.34 4.21
C SER A 459 -2.71 -14.16 5.69
N ALA A 460 -2.36 -13.02 6.27
CA ALA A 460 -2.68 -12.69 7.65
C ALA A 460 -4.19 -12.51 7.87
N ASN A 461 -4.89 -11.85 6.93
CA ASN A 461 -6.34 -11.68 6.99
C ASN A 461 -7.11 -12.97 6.75
N LEU A 462 -6.53 -13.94 6.02
CA LEU A 462 -7.15 -15.26 5.80
C LEU A 462 -7.28 -16.08 7.09
N LEU A 463 -6.45 -15.82 8.11
CA LEU A 463 -6.58 -16.47 9.42
C LEU A 463 -7.91 -16.11 10.12
N LYS A 464 -8.47 -14.94 9.81
CA LYS A 464 -9.74 -14.44 10.38
C LYS A 464 -10.96 -14.88 9.58
N LEU A 465 -10.81 -15.81 8.64
CA LEU A 465 -11.89 -16.29 7.76
C LEU A 465 -13.12 -16.73 8.57
N PHE A 466 -12.91 -17.49 9.64
CA PHE A 466 -13.98 -17.98 10.51
C PHE A 466 -14.47 -16.96 11.56
N GLU A 467 -13.77 -15.84 11.72
CA GLU A 467 -14.12 -14.75 12.66
C GLU A 467 -14.98 -13.66 12.02
N GLY A 468 -15.32 -13.81 10.73
CA GLY A 468 -16.18 -12.86 10.01
C GLY A 468 -15.78 -12.55 8.58
N ALA A 469 -14.53 -12.83 8.21
CA ALA A 469 -14.00 -12.57 6.86
C ALA A 469 -14.63 -13.42 5.75
N TRP A 470 -15.41 -14.45 6.08
CA TRP A 470 -16.20 -15.19 5.09
C TRP A 470 -17.32 -14.34 4.46
N VAL A 471 -17.80 -13.27 5.12
CA VAL A 471 -18.95 -12.49 4.64
C VAL A 471 -18.65 -11.73 3.35
N PRO A 472 -17.57 -10.94 3.22
CA PRO A 472 -17.27 -10.27 1.95
C PRO A 472 -16.92 -11.24 0.82
N LEU A 473 -16.28 -12.37 1.14
CA LEU A 473 -16.03 -13.43 0.16
C LEU A 473 -17.34 -14.03 -0.35
N LEU A 474 -18.33 -14.24 0.53
CA LEU A 474 -19.66 -14.68 0.12
C LEU A 474 -20.33 -13.66 -0.81
N PHE A 475 -20.27 -12.36 -0.48
CA PHE A 475 -20.79 -11.30 -1.35
C PHE A 475 -20.08 -11.27 -2.70
N GLY A 476 -18.74 -11.36 -2.72
CA GLY A 476 -17.95 -11.43 -3.94
C GLY A 476 -18.31 -12.65 -4.79
N PHE A 477 -18.47 -13.81 -4.17
CA PHE A 477 -18.89 -15.04 -4.84
C PHE A 477 -20.32 -14.94 -5.41
N ALA A 478 -21.26 -14.37 -4.65
CA ALA A 478 -22.62 -14.12 -5.11
C ALA A 478 -22.65 -13.14 -6.30
N MET A 479 -21.83 -12.08 -6.26
CA MET A 479 -21.68 -11.14 -7.36
C MET A 479 -21.06 -11.82 -8.59
N ALA A 480 -20.03 -12.65 -8.41
CA ALA A 480 -19.42 -13.41 -9.50
C ALA A 480 -20.41 -14.37 -10.17
N ILE A 481 -21.25 -15.07 -9.39
CA ILE A 481 -22.34 -15.91 -9.92
C ILE A 481 -23.34 -15.06 -10.71
N THR A 482 -23.69 -13.87 -10.20
CA THR A 482 -24.62 -12.94 -10.85
C THR A 482 -24.07 -12.51 -12.21
N ILE A 483 -22.83 -12.01 -12.26
CA ILE A 483 -22.14 -11.61 -13.49
C ILE A 483 -22.02 -12.78 -14.46
N TRP A 484 -21.58 -13.95 -13.99
CA TRP A 484 -21.41 -15.12 -14.83
C TRP A 484 -22.72 -15.64 -15.42
N THR A 485 -23.81 -15.59 -14.63
CA THR A 485 -25.15 -15.95 -15.07
C THR A 485 -25.69 -14.94 -16.09
N TRP A 486 -25.51 -13.64 -15.86
CA TRP A 486 -25.88 -12.60 -16.81
C TRP A 486 -25.15 -12.74 -18.13
N ARG A 487 -23.81 -12.81 -18.12
CA ARG A 487 -22.99 -12.96 -19.34
C ARG A 487 -23.36 -14.20 -20.14
N ARG A 488 -23.56 -15.34 -19.46
CA ARG A 488 -23.90 -16.59 -20.13
C ARG A 488 -25.33 -16.56 -20.69
N GLY A 489 -26.30 -16.04 -19.93
CA GLY A 489 -27.68 -15.89 -20.38
C GLY A 489 -27.81 -14.92 -21.56
N ALA A 490 -27.13 -13.77 -21.49
CA ALA A 490 -27.06 -12.82 -22.59
C ALA A 490 -26.42 -13.44 -23.85
N ALA A 491 -25.33 -14.20 -23.70
CA ALA A 491 -24.70 -14.89 -24.83
C ALA A 491 -25.61 -15.95 -25.47
N ILE A 492 -26.36 -16.71 -24.67
CA ILE A 492 -27.33 -17.70 -25.17
C ILE A 492 -28.49 -17.02 -25.87
N LEU A 493 -29.00 -15.92 -25.30
CA LEU A 493 -30.05 -15.12 -25.89
C LEU A 493 -29.61 -14.58 -27.25
N ILE A 494 -28.45 -13.93 -27.33
CA ILE A 494 -27.87 -13.42 -28.58
C ILE A 494 -27.69 -14.56 -29.59
N ALA A 495 -27.19 -15.72 -29.18
CA ALA A 495 -27.00 -16.85 -30.08
C ALA A 495 -28.32 -17.43 -30.61
N LYS A 496 -29.39 -17.44 -29.81
CA LYS A 496 -30.74 -17.86 -30.23
C LYS A 496 -31.37 -16.84 -31.17
N THR A 497 -31.26 -15.56 -30.87
CA THR A 497 -31.75 -14.47 -31.73
C THR A 497 -31.03 -14.49 -33.08
N ARG A 498 -29.69 -14.63 -33.10
CA ARG A 498 -28.88 -14.74 -34.34
C ARG A 498 -29.27 -15.90 -35.26
N ARG A 499 -29.83 -17.00 -34.76
CA ARG A 499 -30.29 -18.12 -35.61
C ARG A 499 -31.55 -17.78 -36.42
N THR A 500 -32.28 -16.76 -36.01
CA THR A 500 -33.54 -16.30 -36.65
C THR A 500 -33.34 -14.98 -37.40
N GLU A 501 -32.15 -14.38 -37.28
CA GLU A 501 -31.81 -13.13 -37.95
C GLU A 501 -31.61 -13.36 -39.46
N VAL A 502 -32.47 -12.71 -40.24
CA VAL A 502 -32.34 -12.60 -41.70
C VAL A 502 -31.57 -11.32 -42.00
N PRO A 503 -30.59 -11.30 -42.93
CA PRO A 503 -29.94 -10.06 -43.35
C PRO A 503 -30.97 -9.07 -43.90
N LEU A 504 -30.91 -7.82 -43.44
CA LEU A 504 -31.88 -6.79 -43.83
C LEU A 504 -31.90 -6.57 -45.33
N ALA A 505 -30.73 -6.53 -45.96
CA ALA A 505 -30.59 -6.35 -47.40
C ALA A 505 -31.29 -7.46 -48.22
N ASP A 506 -31.28 -8.71 -47.72
CA ASP A 506 -31.92 -9.82 -48.40
C ASP A 506 -33.45 -9.75 -48.29
N LEU A 507 -33.97 -9.32 -47.13
CA LEU A 507 -35.40 -9.08 -46.96
C LEU A 507 -35.87 -7.94 -47.85
N VAL A 508 -35.14 -6.82 -47.89
CA VAL A 508 -35.50 -5.65 -48.73
C VAL A 508 -35.60 -6.08 -50.20
N LYS A 509 -34.58 -6.78 -50.73
CA LYS A 509 -34.60 -7.35 -52.10
C LYS A 509 -35.77 -8.33 -52.34
N SER A 510 -36.20 -9.06 -51.30
CA SER A 510 -37.33 -9.98 -51.41
C SER A 510 -38.67 -9.25 -51.46
N LEU A 511 -38.83 -8.24 -50.59
CA LEU A 511 -40.02 -7.39 -50.52
C LEU A 511 -40.18 -6.51 -51.78
N GLU A 512 -39.09 -6.10 -52.41
CA GLU A 512 -39.11 -5.43 -53.72
C GLU A 512 -39.78 -6.29 -54.80
N LYS A 513 -39.48 -7.59 -54.82
CA LYS A 513 -40.04 -8.51 -55.82
C LYS A 513 -41.51 -8.85 -55.55
N ARG A 514 -41.90 -8.88 -54.27
CA ARG A 514 -43.26 -9.26 -53.83
C ARG A 514 -43.68 -8.37 -52.65
N PRO A 515 -44.08 -7.12 -52.92
CA PRO A 515 -44.48 -6.22 -51.85
C PRO A 515 -45.80 -6.69 -51.21
N PRO A 516 -45.88 -6.71 -49.87
CA PRO A 516 -47.14 -6.93 -49.15
C PRO A 516 -48.03 -5.68 -49.26
N HIS A 517 -49.16 -5.67 -48.55
CA HIS A 517 -50.02 -4.48 -48.54
C HIS A 517 -49.29 -3.30 -47.89
N ILE A 518 -49.12 -2.21 -48.65
CA ILE A 518 -48.53 -0.97 -48.15
C ILE A 518 -49.62 -0.06 -47.57
N VAL A 519 -49.41 0.46 -46.37
CA VAL A 519 -50.26 1.45 -45.70
C VAL A 519 -49.53 2.77 -45.54
N LYS A 520 -50.29 3.86 -45.45
CA LYS A 520 -49.75 5.21 -45.24
C LYS A 520 -49.08 5.34 -43.88
N GLY A 521 -48.09 6.22 -43.81
CA GLY A 521 -47.39 6.56 -42.58
C GLY A 521 -45.96 6.03 -42.49
N THR A 522 -45.32 6.29 -41.34
CA THR A 522 -43.93 5.89 -41.06
C THR A 522 -43.89 4.88 -39.93
N ALA A 523 -43.23 3.75 -40.15
CA ALA A 523 -42.93 2.79 -39.10
C ALA A 523 -41.46 2.85 -38.72
N VAL A 524 -41.18 3.04 -37.42
CA VAL A 524 -39.82 3.02 -36.87
C VAL A 524 -39.64 1.72 -36.10
N PHE A 525 -38.74 0.86 -36.55
CA PHE A 525 -38.39 -0.41 -35.91
C PHE A 525 -37.07 -0.25 -35.18
N LEU A 526 -37.08 -0.36 -33.85
CA LEU A 526 -35.84 -0.32 -33.07
C LEU A 526 -35.11 -1.67 -33.12
N THR A 527 -33.80 -1.62 -33.33
CA THR A 527 -32.92 -2.79 -33.33
C THR A 527 -31.58 -2.50 -32.65
N SER A 528 -30.95 -3.56 -32.16
CA SER A 528 -29.58 -3.49 -31.61
C SER A 528 -28.53 -3.66 -32.72
N ASP A 529 -28.87 -4.36 -33.80
CA ASP A 529 -27.99 -4.58 -34.95
C ASP A 529 -28.69 -4.05 -36.22
N PRO A 530 -28.14 -3.04 -36.90
CA PRO A 530 -28.74 -2.43 -38.09
C PRO A 530 -28.61 -3.29 -39.37
N ASN A 531 -27.80 -4.36 -39.34
CA ASN A 531 -27.56 -5.20 -40.51
C ASN A 531 -28.58 -6.34 -40.65
N PHE A 532 -29.29 -6.67 -39.57
CA PHE A 532 -30.28 -7.73 -39.54
C PHE A 532 -31.70 -7.17 -39.43
N VAL A 533 -32.68 -7.94 -39.91
CA VAL A 533 -34.08 -7.55 -39.84
C VAL A 533 -34.54 -7.52 -38.37
N PRO A 534 -35.13 -6.41 -37.89
CA PRO A 534 -35.72 -6.37 -36.56
C PRO A 534 -36.83 -7.42 -36.41
N THR A 535 -36.85 -8.13 -35.28
CA THR A 535 -37.87 -9.16 -35.01
C THR A 535 -39.29 -8.60 -35.06
N ALA A 536 -39.49 -7.35 -34.62
CA ALA A 536 -40.76 -6.64 -34.74
C ALA A 536 -41.24 -6.50 -36.19
N LEU A 537 -40.34 -6.23 -37.14
CA LEU A 537 -40.68 -6.13 -38.57
C LEU A 537 -41.08 -7.50 -39.14
N LEU A 538 -40.32 -8.56 -38.83
CA LEU A 538 -40.67 -9.93 -39.25
C LEU A 538 -42.05 -10.35 -38.73
N HIS A 539 -42.33 -10.06 -37.46
CA HIS A 539 -43.60 -10.41 -36.84
C HIS A 539 -44.76 -9.60 -37.43
N ASN A 540 -44.56 -8.31 -37.66
CA ASN A 540 -45.55 -7.46 -38.31
C ASN A 540 -45.88 -7.98 -39.72
N LEU A 541 -44.87 -8.33 -40.51
CA LEU A 541 -45.05 -8.92 -41.84
C LEU A 541 -45.74 -10.30 -41.80
N LYS A 542 -45.38 -11.14 -40.82
CA LYS A 542 -45.96 -12.48 -40.67
C LYS A 542 -47.43 -12.45 -40.28
N HIS A 543 -47.81 -11.61 -39.32
CA HIS A 543 -49.14 -11.61 -38.72
C HIS A 543 -50.08 -10.56 -39.35
N ASN A 544 -49.61 -9.32 -39.46
CA ASN A 544 -50.43 -8.23 -39.99
C ASN A 544 -50.37 -8.15 -41.52
N LYS A 545 -49.31 -8.70 -42.14
CA LYS A 545 -49.11 -8.70 -43.60
C LYS A 545 -49.13 -7.30 -44.22
N VAL A 546 -48.69 -6.32 -43.44
CA VAL A 546 -48.69 -4.89 -43.78
C VAL A 546 -47.27 -4.33 -43.70
N LEU A 547 -46.92 -3.45 -44.63
CA LEU A 547 -45.71 -2.65 -44.65
C LEU A 547 -46.10 -1.16 -44.71
N HIS A 548 -45.31 -0.27 -44.13
CA HIS A 548 -45.60 1.18 -44.21
C HIS A 548 -44.92 1.79 -45.45
N GLU A 549 -45.36 2.97 -45.90
CA GLU A 549 -44.70 3.70 -46.99
C GLU A 549 -43.24 4.04 -46.66
N ARG A 550 -42.95 4.36 -45.39
CA ARG A 550 -41.59 4.59 -44.88
C ARG A 550 -41.30 3.66 -43.72
N ASN A 551 -40.27 2.84 -43.83
CA ASN A 551 -39.83 1.88 -42.81
C ASN A 551 -38.42 2.25 -42.38
N VAL A 552 -38.28 2.70 -41.14
CA VAL A 552 -37.02 3.16 -40.58
C VAL A 552 -36.49 2.12 -39.61
N ILE A 553 -35.31 1.60 -39.88
CA ILE A 553 -34.57 0.71 -39.00
C ILE A 553 -33.68 1.58 -38.12
N LEU A 554 -34.09 1.74 -36.87
CA LEU A 554 -33.47 2.66 -35.93
C LEU A 554 -32.56 1.93 -34.95
N THR A 555 -31.31 2.36 -34.87
CA THR A 555 -30.34 1.89 -33.87
C THR A 555 -29.90 3.07 -33.01
N GLY A 556 -30.01 2.91 -31.68
CA GLY A 556 -29.48 3.87 -30.72
C GLY A 556 -28.12 3.39 -30.21
N ASP A 557 -27.08 4.18 -30.42
CA ASP A 557 -25.71 3.90 -29.95
C ASP A 557 -25.29 4.94 -28.90
N THR A 558 -24.49 4.52 -27.92
CA THR A 558 -24.01 5.39 -26.84
C THR A 558 -22.50 5.51 -26.94
N LEU A 559 -22.00 6.71 -27.19
CA LEU A 559 -20.58 7.02 -27.31
C LEU A 559 -19.91 7.13 -25.94
N GLU A 560 -18.60 6.86 -25.92
CA GLU A 560 -17.76 7.05 -24.74
C GLU A 560 -17.41 8.54 -24.48
N THR A 561 -17.83 9.45 -25.36
CA THR A 561 -17.71 10.90 -25.19
C THR A 561 -18.94 11.49 -24.49
N PRO A 562 -18.78 12.57 -23.68
CA PRO A 562 -19.89 13.10 -22.87
C PRO A 562 -21.04 13.62 -23.74
N TYR A 563 -20.71 14.25 -24.86
CA TYR A 563 -21.65 14.70 -25.87
C TYR A 563 -21.22 14.11 -27.21
N ALA A 564 -22.20 13.68 -28.02
CA ALA A 564 -21.91 13.34 -29.41
C ALA A 564 -21.59 14.63 -30.19
N ASP A 565 -20.56 14.60 -31.05
CA ASP A 565 -20.26 15.70 -31.96
C ASP A 565 -21.42 15.89 -32.95
N SER A 566 -21.65 17.13 -33.39
CA SER A 566 -22.79 17.49 -34.25
C SER A 566 -22.91 16.59 -35.48
N ASP A 567 -21.77 16.15 -36.00
CA ASP A 567 -21.65 15.48 -37.28
C ASP A 567 -21.95 13.98 -37.15
N GLU A 568 -21.57 13.38 -36.01
CA GLU A 568 -21.72 11.95 -35.72
C GLU A 568 -23.04 11.56 -35.06
N ARG A 569 -23.80 12.53 -34.52
CA ARG A 569 -25.09 12.31 -33.83
C ARG A 569 -26.09 11.49 -34.63
N ILE A 570 -26.13 11.66 -35.94
CA ILE A 570 -27.17 11.10 -36.81
C ILE A 570 -26.53 10.56 -38.09
N GLN A 571 -26.60 9.25 -38.30
CA GLN A 571 -26.23 8.64 -39.56
C GLN A 571 -27.47 8.09 -40.24
N ILE A 572 -27.73 8.52 -41.48
CA ILE A 572 -28.88 8.08 -42.29
C ILE A 572 -28.33 7.42 -43.54
N GLU A 573 -28.81 6.22 -43.82
CA GLU A 573 -28.49 5.45 -45.02
C GLU A 573 -29.82 5.02 -45.68
N ASP A 574 -29.98 5.32 -46.97
CA ASP A 574 -31.12 4.86 -47.75
C ASP A 574 -30.85 3.46 -48.29
N LEU A 575 -31.68 2.49 -47.89
CA LEU A 575 -31.56 1.09 -48.28
C LEU A 575 -32.47 0.72 -49.46
N SER A 576 -33.12 1.72 -50.08
CA SER A 576 -34.07 1.66 -51.19
C SER A 576 -35.52 1.26 -50.83
N HIS A 577 -36.46 1.60 -51.72
CA HIS A 577 -37.90 1.24 -51.64
C HIS A 577 -38.60 1.59 -50.31
N GLY A 578 -38.27 2.77 -49.77
CA GLY A 578 -38.88 3.27 -48.53
C GLY A 578 -38.26 2.69 -47.26
N PHE A 579 -37.17 1.91 -47.36
CA PHE A 579 -36.36 1.49 -46.21
C PHE A 579 -35.22 2.47 -45.95
N TYR A 580 -35.14 2.94 -44.70
CA TYR A 580 -34.05 3.78 -44.23
C TYR A 580 -33.40 3.13 -43.02
N ARG A 581 -32.07 3.19 -42.94
CA ARG A 581 -31.33 2.86 -41.74
C ARG A 581 -30.90 4.16 -41.07
N VAL A 582 -31.25 4.30 -39.80
CA VAL A 582 -30.95 5.49 -39.02
C VAL A 582 -30.22 5.06 -37.76
N THR A 583 -29.01 5.57 -37.57
CA THR A 583 -28.23 5.40 -36.35
C THR A 583 -28.22 6.73 -35.60
N LEU A 584 -28.77 6.73 -34.39
CA LEU A 584 -28.72 7.87 -33.48
C LEU A 584 -27.65 7.61 -32.44
N ARG A 585 -26.66 8.50 -32.37
CA ARG A 585 -25.57 8.43 -31.40
C ARG A 585 -25.82 9.45 -30.29
N PHE A 586 -25.65 9.00 -29.06
CA PHE A 586 -25.80 9.83 -27.87
C PHE A 586 -24.49 9.79 -27.09
N GLY A 587 -24.01 10.95 -26.66
CA GLY A 587 -22.95 10.99 -25.66
C GLY A 587 -23.46 10.44 -24.32
N PHE A 588 -22.55 9.95 -23.48
CA PHE A 588 -22.94 9.34 -22.21
C PHE A 588 -23.56 10.30 -21.18
N ALA A 589 -23.53 11.62 -21.44
CA ALA A 589 -24.20 12.66 -20.66
C ALA A 589 -25.46 13.22 -21.35
N GLU A 590 -25.78 12.79 -22.58
CA GLU A 590 -27.01 13.18 -23.26
C GLU A 590 -28.18 12.27 -22.84
N ASP A 591 -29.36 12.86 -22.64
CA ASP A 591 -30.59 12.09 -22.56
C ASP A 591 -30.86 11.42 -23.91
N ALA A 592 -31.11 10.10 -23.91
CA ALA A 592 -31.37 9.32 -25.11
C ALA A 592 -32.81 9.53 -25.64
N ASP A 593 -33.23 10.79 -25.80
CA ASP A 593 -34.55 11.15 -26.30
C ASP A 593 -34.60 10.93 -27.82
N VAL A 594 -35.13 9.78 -28.22
CA VAL A 594 -35.25 9.40 -29.63
C VAL A 594 -36.20 10.32 -30.40
N PRO A 595 -37.42 10.63 -29.93
CA PRO A 595 -38.32 11.55 -30.62
C PRO A 595 -37.68 12.91 -30.91
N GLN A 596 -37.06 13.53 -29.91
CA GLN A 596 -36.40 14.83 -30.08
C GLN A 596 -35.26 14.75 -31.11
N ARG A 597 -34.49 13.65 -31.10
CA ARG A 597 -33.39 13.48 -32.06
C ARG A 597 -33.90 13.19 -33.48
N LEU A 598 -35.04 12.50 -33.63
CA LEU A 598 -35.68 12.27 -34.92
C LEU A 598 -36.22 13.56 -35.55
N ASP A 599 -36.70 14.53 -34.78
CA ASP A 599 -37.09 15.85 -35.31
C ASP A 599 -35.90 16.54 -36.00
N SER A 600 -34.69 16.42 -35.43
CA SER A 600 -33.47 16.96 -36.04
C SER A 600 -33.00 16.21 -37.30
N CYS A 601 -33.53 15.02 -37.61
CA CYS A 601 -33.24 14.33 -38.87
C CYS A 601 -33.80 15.07 -40.10
N GLY A 602 -34.82 15.93 -39.92
CA GLY A 602 -35.40 16.71 -41.01
C GLY A 602 -34.37 17.57 -41.74
N ALA A 603 -33.41 18.14 -41.01
CA ALA A 603 -32.32 18.94 -41.57
C ALA A 603 -31.35 18.13 -42.46
N ARG A 604 -31.33 16.80 -42.34
CA ARG A 604 -30.50 15.87 -43.13
C ARG A 604 -31.29 15.14 -44.22
N GLY A 605 -32.49 15.61 -44.55
CA GLY A 605 -33.29 15.11 -45.68
C GLY A 605 -34.30 14.00 -45.33
N LEU A 606 -34.43 13.61 -44.06
CA LEU A 606 -35.44 12.65 -43.61
C LEU A 606 -36.31 13.26 -42.50
N GLY A 607 -37.38 13.95 -42.89
CA GLY A 607 -38.35 14.55 -41.97
C GLY A 607 -39.31 13.52 -41.39
N PHE A 608 -39.47 13.53 -40.07
CA PHE A 608 -40.43 12.71 -39.34
C PHE A 608 -41.59 13.58 -38.88
N ASP A 609 -42.82 13.12 -39.10
CA ASP A 609 -44.00 13.66 -38.43
C ASP A 609 -44.35 12.68 -37.31
N MET A 610 -44.20 13.08 -36.05
CA MET A 610 -44.52 12.22 -34.92
C MET A 610 -46.01 11.85 -34.87
N MET A 611 -46.87 12.66 -35.49
CA MET A 611 -48.30 12.37 -35.61
C MET A 611 -48.65 11.36 -36.72
N ASP A 612 -47.69 10.96 -37.54
CA ASP A 612 -47.84 9.90 -38.55
C ASP A 612 -46.80 8.78 -38.40
N THR A 613 -45.99 8.85 -37.33
CA THR A 613 -44.95 7.87 -37.02
C THR A 613 -45.42 6.92 -35.92
N THR A 614 -45.25 5.61 -36.16
CA THR A 614 -45.54 4.54 -35.21
C THR A 614 -44.25 3.81 -34.87
N PHE A 615 -43.97 3.64 -33.58
CA PHE A 615 -42.78 2.94 -33.10
C PHE A 615 -43.11 1.48 -32.84
N PHE A 616 -42.38 0.59 -33.51
CA PHE A 616 -42.48 -0.85 -33.31
C PHE A 616 -41.28 -1.33 -32.50
N LEU A 617 -41.57 -1.95 -31.36
CA LEU A 617 -40.58 -2.62 -30.54
C LEU A 617 -40.91 -4.10 -30.40
N SER A 618 -39.86 -4.92 -30.42
CA SER A 618 -39.99 -6.30 -29.96
C SER A 618 -39.73 -6.34 -28.46
N ARG A 619 -40.62 -6.99 -27.72
CA ARG A 619 -40.41 -7.24 -26.30
C ARG A 619 -40.21 -8.73 -26.08
N GLU A 620 -38.98 -9.11 -25.77
CA GLU A 620 -38.63 -10.50 -25.47
C GLU A 620 -38.97 -10.81 -24.02
N THR A 621 -39.97 -11.68 -23.81
CA THR A 621 -40.25 -12.24 -22.49
C THR A 621 -39.45 -13.54 -22.34
N ILE A 622 -38.45 -13.49 -21.47
CA ILE A 622 -37.56 -14.62 -21.21
C ILE A 622 -38.26 -15.62 -20.30
N VAL A 623 -38.38 -16.87 -20.77
CA VAL A 623 -38.97 -17.98 -20.00
C VAL A 623 -37.89 -19.04 -19.76
N ALA A 624 -37.67 -19.41 -18.50
CA ALA A 624 -36.72 -20.46 -18.12
C ALA A 624 -37.32 -21.85 -18.41
N THR A 625 -36.63 -22.67 -19.20
CA THR A 625 -37.07 -24.02 -19.57
C THR A 625 -35.99 -25.08 -19.30
N GLU A 626 -36.33 -26.38 -19.29
CA GLU A 626 -35.35 -27.46 -19.08
C GLU A 626 -34.43 -27.73 -20.29
N ARG A 627 -34.31 -26.76 -21.20
CA ARG A 627 -33.54 -26.91 -22.44
C ARG A 627 -32.03 -26.84 -22.16
N PRO A 628 -31.19 -27.50 -22.97
CA PRO A 628 -29.74 -27.47 -22.76
C PRO A 628 -29.17 -26.06 -23.04
N GLY A 629 -28.63 -25.41 -22.01
CA GLY A 629 -27.96 -24.11 -22.11
C GLY A 629 -27.30 -23.66 -20.81
N MET A 630 -28.07 -23.61 -19.72
CA MET A 630 -27.63 -23.33 -18.35
C MET A 630 -28.40 -24.23 -17.36
N ALA A 631 -28.04 -24.18 -16.07
CA ALA A 631 -28.82 -24.85 -15.05
C ALA A 631 -30.10 -24.05 -14.76
N LEU A 632 -31.23 -24.74 -14.53
CA LEU A 632 -32.56 -24.13 -14.32
C LEU A 632 -32.60 -22.99 -13.28
N TRP A 633 -31.84 -23.11 -12.18
CA TRP A 633 -31.79 -22.05 -11.17
C TRP A 633 -31.08 -20.79 -11.68
N ARG A 634 -30.09 -20.93 -12.58
CA ARG A 634 -29.42 -19.82 -13.27
C ARG A 634 -30.32 -19.21 -14.32
N ASP A 635 -31.12 -20.00 -15.03
CA ASP A 635 -32.11 -19.47 -15.98
C ASP A 635 -33.18 -18.66 -15.26
N LYS A 636 -33.66 -19.14 -14.09
CA LYS A 636 -34.57 -18.36 -13.23
C LYS A 636 -33.94 -17.06 -12.75
N LEU A 637 -32.67 -17.10 -12.32
CA LEU A 637 -31.94 -15.90 -11.91
C LEU A 637 -31.76 -14.92 -13.08
N PHE A 638 -31.40 -15.41 -14.26
CA PHE A 638 -31.30 -14.60 -15.48
C PHE A 638 -32.63 -13.97 -15.87
N ALA A 639 -33.72 -14.75 -15.87
CA ALA A 639 -35.07 -14.24 -16.16
C ALA A 639 -35.53 -13.19 -15.12
N PHE A 640 -35.18 -13.38 -13.85
CA PHE A 640 -35.45 -12.37 -12.80
C PHE A 640 -34.65 -11.09 -13.04
N MET A 641 -33.35 -11.18 -13.34
CA MET A 641 -32.50 -10.03 -13.65
C MET A 641 -32.99 -9.28 -14.88
N ALA A 642 -33.31 -9.99 -15.96
CA ALA A 642 -33.77 -9.41 -17.21
C ALA A 642 -35.13 -8.71 -17.06
N ARG A 643 -36.04 -9.28 -16.26
CA ARG A 643 -37.34 -8.67 -15.95
C ARG A 643 -37.21 -7.38 -15.14
N ASN A 644 -36.22 -7.33 -14.25
CA ASN A 644 -35.95 -6.14 -13.46
C ASN A 644 -35.13 -5.10 -14.23
N ALA A 645 -34.38 -5.46 -15.26
CA ALA A 645 -33.59 -4.52 -16.06
C ALA A 645 -34.48 -3.39 -16.64
N LEU A 646 -33.91 -2.19 -16.77
CA LEU A 646 -34.63 -1.06 -17.35
C LEU A 646 -35.03 -1.40 -18.81
N PRO A 647 -36.32 -1.32 -19.18
CA PRO A 647 -36.75 -1.55 -20.56
C PRO A 647 -36.11 -0.55 -21.52
N ALA A 648 -35.78 -0.99 -22.73
CA ALA A 648 -35.24 -0.11 -23.77
C ALA A 648 -36.19 1.06 -24.12
N THR A 649 -37.51 0.85 -24.01
CA THR A 649 -38.54 1.87 -24.23
C THR A 649 -38.46 3.05 -23.26
N ALA A 650 -38.24 2.76 -21.98
CA ALA A 650 -38.07 3.78 -20.94
C ALA A 650 -36.73 4.51 -21.07
N PHE A 651 -35.67 3.81 -21.51
CA PHE A 651 -34.37 4.40 -21.78
C PHE A 651 -34.41 5.40 -22.93
N PHE A 652 -35.12 5.08 -24.03
CA PHE A 652 -35.21 5.93 -25.23
C PHE A 652 -36.37 6.95 -25.22
N ARG A 653 -37.12 7.06 -24.11
CA ARG A 653 -38.26 7.97 -23.91
C ARG A 653 -39.30 7.97 -25.05
N LEU A 654 -39.59 6.80 -25.61
CA LEU A 654 -40.54 6.68 -26.73
C LEU A 654 -41.98 7.06 -26.31
N PRO A 655 -42.75 7.73 -27.18
CA PRO A 655 -44.11 8.17 -26.86
C PRO A 655 -45.06 6.98 -26.73
N GLY A 656 -45.62 6.80 -25.52
CA GLY A 656 -46.42 5.62 -25.18
C GLY A 656 -47.72 5.47 -25.98
N ASN A 657 -48.30 6.55 -26.49
CA ASN A 657 -49.53 6.53 -27.28
C ASN A 657 -49.34 6.06 -28.74
N ARG A 658 -48.10 5.86 -29.20
CA ARG A 658 -47.74 5.47 -30.57
C ARG A 658 -46.73 4.32 -30.62
N LEU A 659 -46.61 3.61 -29.51
CA LEU A 659 -45.73 2.48 -29.35
C LEU A 659 -46.53 1.19 -29.49
N ILE A 660 -46.11 0.32 -30.41
CA ILE A 660 -46.62 -1.03 -30.55
C ILE A 660 -45.52 -1.99 -30.09
N GLU A 661 -45.75 -2.65 -28.95
CA GLU A 661 -44.88 -3.73 -28.46
C GLU A 661 -45.37 -5.08 -29.00
N LEU A 662 -44.56 -5.72 -29.85
CA LEU A 662 -44.77 -7.09 -30.32
C LEU A 662 -44.03 -8.03 -29.36
N GLY A 663 -44.79 -8.63 -28.45
CA GLY A 663 -44.26 -9.58 -27.48
C GLY A 663 -43.83 -10.90 -28.13
N THR A 664 -42.63 -11.35 -27.84
CA THR A 664 -42.14 -12.67 -28.23
C THR A 664 -41.66 -13.41 -26.99
N GLN A 665 -42.02 -14.69 -26.84
CA GLN A 665 -41.46 -15.51 -25.78
C GLN A 665 -40.18 -16.17 -26.28
N VAL A 666 -39.09 -15.96 -25.54
CA VAL A 666 -37.82 -16.63 -25.80
C VAL A 666 -37.56 -17.60 -24.67
N GLU A 667 -37.66 -18.89 -24.98
CA GLU A 667 -37.31 -19.97 -24.05
C GLU A 667 -35.80 -20.07 -23.97
N ILE A 668 -35.24 -19.95 -22.76
CA ILE A 668 -33.81 -20.11 -22.48
C ILE A 668 -33.53 -21.52 -22.00
#